data_AF-A0A1H7JEA2-F1
#
_entry.id   AF-A0A1H7JEA2-F1
#
_cell.length_a   1.000
_cell.length_b   1.000
_cell.length_c   1.000
_cell.angle_alpha   90.00
_cell.angle_beta   90.00
_cell.angle_gamma   90.00
#
_symmetry.space_group_name_H-M   'P 1'
#
loop_
_entity.id
_entity.type
_entity.pdbx_description
1 polymer ?
#
loop_
_entity_poly.entity_id
_entity_poly.type
_entity_poly.pdbx_seq_one_letter_code
_entity_poly.pdbx_strand_id
1 'polypeptide(L)'
;MKNRILPLVLLMVLLSQLIPTSIFLNTVSAAGEITEFIAYEMKGDADDYLYGGLYFSDKPTLPTIPIVVPSKPGKIIKKMEWTDKEGTVLRALSIPTGKAEFKASDNLKDTLNGTRYTVRSKNNSNYGGIYYWDRWTAGDSGNFNGKYWRAGGGQVSVYTSEPGPNCPGGVPTENKNPNTWQSFNGNLPRYPGCTDPNLAANIPRTEAFYIVANGDSLHDLWIKDGGISKTDVKASHTIIDSTTPINDVHGTQGYTDPSTVAGQVIDVPSLNLITISFKQTFNNDTYSKYWANPGAKQVWYFSKFRADFDSYTYVYKDKKLKVTYADGTSGLEISGNICVAPNGTTQLTATLTKIDGSVWPLQSHGKLTWSSSNTSTMTVNSSGLVAAVAPTGTATITAHFVDATQALDEKDTFEMTVGSGASCTNSGGGDNQPEIPEGNGSGQCSWTIGSPSPETVMRQSDMDPGANGVIRADDRDSEKFDVLKGIPTSESLYTNALADEYLFKQDWGKMSGKTTYDCTVEVTYARQWTVPGPQVCTETGCTPGPPVTKTDTQSKTYTFQLFRDYSYWKINNLEVYKINQAEMSNYALPGGKVIMTPSGYTPPSLDSSNDPDVNSHVRPANTSSITFSPPLLTGGLNSPPSLPDHTSTLKGMAESNTPQSKVSNDMVNFNGSTLMSSSETTKDGPIPSNFPNPTTINRDVLYKPSNMISNTLINKANTTSSGEIYYDLLPGNVNGGDNKVFPISGINKVTVHTPVVNYAWVSDDQPHNQKTVPNANRAALILERPFIVRIPTSGQHLDAGSYPGYGNRDYAKYFRIKQVRFPFDVYNEGRSQFIPAKTWVDIPVNQLDTPFYLPVWVDEGDYEVEFRNIAENAPANFSEQQDANTNLAHHVAADTVPVEVIGRLYDFRVTDISDYNWENVFRKQIGRPEHTGVGYWTGLNSIDGDPRGNLAPFFLPIRPGSHPVQGFKNGAVKTGYHIKFDLKTKGNMFGKQDGVRITPSFHFVSRDGSSRQEVDLYYHRGQERLIRIGSAQDLEKRFVVLNARLRNVPSTELGDAARYRYTYELTPQEQSQSTLAEYMVRFVDQTSHQKTWVGRYDWLILSSPIRTLIGPKTDIPPGVNVDRANAAIQRWYGDYSLPADVYAVQKGADLESLARQHPLDEKSATFLKDGYIVVNFNVESLQGGNTDAPHLQYIHAPLMNQWQMDGFNRSPANSQGSNWPLKDGDVVFYHADQSSRNDFQSQVPH
;
A
#
# COMPACT_ATOMS: atom_id res chain seq x y z
N MET A 1 28.43 -41.13 10.44
CA MET A 1 28.66 -42.02 9.28
C MET A 1 27.38 -42.09 8.45
N LYS A 2 27.51 -41.78 7.16
CA LYS A 2 26.84 -42.36 5.96
C LYS A 2 25.31 -42.64 5.92
N ASN A 3 24.75 -42.14 4.80
CA ASN A 3 23.73 -42.71 3.90
C ASN A 3 22.24 -42.58 4.31
N ARG A 4 21.40 -41.80 3.60
CA ARG A 4 20.76 -41.96 2.25
C ARG A 4 19.45 -42.79 2.27
N ILE A 5 18.37 -42.10 1.86
CA ILE A 5 17.19 -42.54 1.07
C ILE A 5 15.92 -43.05 1.81
N LEU A 6 14.79 -42.37 1.48
CA LEU A 6 13.33 -42.64 1.56
C LEU A 6 12.90 -44.13 1.30
N PRO A 7 11.60 -44.56 1.44
CA PRO A 7 10.35 -43.82 1.70
C PRO A 7 9.35 -44.49 2.69
N LEU A 8 8.30 -43.77 3.13
CA LEU A 8 7.02 -44.40 3.51
C LEU A 8 5.84 -43.51 3.10
N VAL A 9 5.30 -43.84 1.93
CA VAL A 9 3.95 -43.47 1.46
C VAL A 9 2.98 -44.53 2.01
N LEU A 10 1.73 -44.12 2.27
CA LEU A 10 0.53 -44.97 2.46
C LEU A 10 0.05 -45.22 3.91
N LEU A 11 -0.51 -44.20 4.59
CA LEU A 11 -1.71 -44.36 5.43
C LEU A 11 -2.32 -43.00 5.88
N MET A 12 -3.07 -42.33 4.99
CA MET A 12 -4.24 -41.48 5.31
C MET A 12 -4.80 -40.88 4.02
N VAL A 13 -5.28 -41.76 3.14
CA VAL A 13 -6.22 -41.41 2.07
C VAL A 13 -7.59 -41.83 2.59
N LEU A 14 -8.37 -40.86 3.07
CA LEU A 14 -9.84 -40.82 3.19
C LEU A 14 -10.20 -39.80 4.30
N LEU A 15 -10.19 -38.50 3.96
CA LEU A 15 -11.09 -37.43 4.44
C LEU A 15 -10.50 -36.08 4.00
N SER A 16 -10.98 -35.55 2.87
CA SER A 16 -11.06 -34.11 2.52
C SER A 16 -11.22 -33.91 1.01
N GLN A 17 -12.23 -34.56 0.42
CA GLN A 17 -12.95 -33.97 -0.70
C GLN A 17 -14.29 -33.48 -0.16
N LEU A 18 -14.32 -32.22 0.26
CA LEU A 18 -15.55 -31.45 0.43
C LEU A 18 -15.30 -30.07 -0.18
N ILE A 19 -15.89 -29.89 -1.35
CA ILE A 19 -16.13 -28.61 -2.00
C ILE A 19 -16.89 -27.73 -1.00
N PRO A 20 -16.53 -26.45 -0.76
CA PRO A 20 -17.50 -25.52 -0.22
C PRO A 20 -18.39 -25.10 -1.40
N THR A 21 -19.39 -25.93 -1.71
CA THR A 21 -20.61 -25.40 -2.31
C THR A 21 -21.13 -24.40 -1.30
N SER A 22 -21.36 -23.17 -1.73
CA SER A 22 -22.05 -22.15 -0.93
C SER A 22 -23.50 -22.63 -0.71
N ILE A 23 -23.69 -23.52 0.25
CA ILE A 23 -24.99 -23.88 0.77
C ILE A 23 -25.44 -22.66 1.58
N PHE A 24 -26.38 -21.91 1.04
CA PHE A 24 -27.21 -21.00 1.85
C PHE A 24 -27.92 -21.87 2.88
N LEU A 25 -27.38 -21.90 4.10
CA LEU A 25 -28.05 -22.48 5.26
C LEU A 25 -29.22 -21.56 5.61
N ASN A 26 -30.36 -21.79 4.95
CA ASN A 26 -31.66 -21.30 5.39
C ASN A 26 -31.92 -21.92 6.77
N THR A 27 -31.86 -21.11 7.82
CA THR A 27 -32.33 -21.52 9.14
C THR A 27 -33.84 -21.50 9.12
N VAL A 28 -34.46 -22.65 9.37
CA VAL A 28 -35.91 -22.80 9.48
C VAL A 28 -36.35 -22.10 10.76
N SER A 29 -37.03 -20.95 10.64
CA SER A 29 -37.91 -20.42 11.68
C SER A 29 -39.35 -20.47 11.18
N ALA A 30 -40.29 -20.63 12.11
CA ALA A 30 -41.76 -20.57 11.99
C ALA A 30 -42.37 -20.58 10.56
N ALA A 31 -43.23 -21.56 10.29
CA ALA A 31 -43.93 -21.74 9.01
C ALA A 31 -44.35 -20.40 8.37
N GLY A 32 -43.76 -20.06 7.21
CA GLY A 32 -44.04 -18.83 6.47
C GLY A 32 -42.95 -17.75 6.50
N GLU A 33 -41.93 -17.84 7.38
CA GLU A 33 -40.85 -16.84 7.45
C GLU A 33 -39.57 -17.26 6.72
N ILE A 34 -38.96 -16.33 5.98
CA ILE A 34 -37.66 -16.51 5.30
C ILE A 34 -36.67 -15.55 5.95
N THR A 35 -35.48 -16.03 6.30
CA THR A 35 -34.41 -15.15 6.81
C THR A 35 -33.14 -15.30 6.00
N GLU A 36 -32.53 -14.17 5.62
CA GLU A 36 -31.24 -14.13 4.93
C GLU A 36 -30.33 -13.01 5.48
N PHE A 37 -29.04 -13.08 5.13
CA PHE A 37 -28.09 -12.02 5.44
C PHE A 37 -27.85 -11.14 4.21
N ILE A 38 -27.97 -9.83 4.39
CA ILE A 38 -27.80 -8.83 3.33
C ILE A 38 -26.41 -8.18 3.45
N ALA A 39 -25.74 -8.03 2.31
CA ALA A 39 -24.47 -7.33 2.22
C ALA A 39 -24.66 -5.81 2.36
N TYR A 40 -23.69 -5.14 2.96
CA TYR A 40 -23.69 -3.70 3.15
C TYR A 40 -22.27 -3.17 3.07
N GLU A 41 -22.15 -1.86 2.84
CA GLU A 41 -20.87 -1.17 2.81
C GLU A 41 -20.86 0.03 3.76
N MET A 42 -19.67 0.38 4.21
CA MET A 42 -19.44 1.49 5.12
C MET A 42 -19.12 2.74 4.30
N LYS A 43 -19.65 3.88 4.71
CA LYS A 43 -19.23 5.18 4.23
C LYS A 43 -18.03 5.63 5.08
N GLY A 44 -16.83 5.22 4.68
CA GLY A 44 -15.59 5.65 5.33
C GLY A 44 -14.84 6.73 4.56
N ASP A 45 -13.73 7.16 5.15
CA ASP A 45 -12.81 8.16 4.61
C ASP A 45 -11.62 7.48 3.92
N ALA A 46 -10.73 8.27 3.31
CA ALA A 46 -9.55 7.77 2.58
C ALA A 46 -8.57 6.92 3.42
N ASP A 47 -8.62 7.09 4.74
CA ASP A 47 -7.76 6.42 5.72
C ASP A 47 -8.33 5.09 6.24
N ASP A 48 -9.63 4.86 6.04
CA ASP A 48 -10.31 3.60 6.36
C ASP A 48 -10.02 2.55 5.27
N TYR A 49 -10.00 1.26 5.62
CA TYR A 49 -9.66 0.23 4.64
C TYR A 49 -10.34 -1.12 4.88
N LEU A 50 -10.49 -1.86 3.78
CA LEU A 50 -11.03 -3.22 3.77
C LEU A 50 -9.88 -4.23 3.67
N TYR A 51 -9.83 -5.19 4.60
CA TYR A 51 -8.88 -6.30 4.57
C TYR A 51 -9.54 -7.59 5.06
N GLY A 52 -9.41 -8.68 4.29
CA GLY A 52 -9.99 -9.97 4.65
C GLY A 52 -11.53 -9.96 4.79
N GLY A 53 -12.23 -9.04 4.12
CA GLY A 53 -13.67 -8.83 4.27
C GLY A 53 -14.08 -7.99 5.48
N LEU A 54 -13.14 -7.62 6.35
CA LEU A 54 -13.35 -6.75 7.51
C LEU A 54 -12.99 -5.30 7.17
N TYR A 55 -13.70 -4.35 7.77
CA TYR A 55 -13.52 -2.93 7.55
C TYR A 55 -12.98 -2.27 8.81
N PHE A 56 -11.82 -1.63 8.71
CA PHE A 56 -11.07 -1.04 9.81
C PHE A 56 -11.11 0.49 9.74
N SER A 57 -11.30 1.13 10.89
CA SER A 57 -11.34 2.59 11.04
C SER A 57 -10.86 3.03 12.42
N ASP A 58 -10.40 4.28 12.51
CA ASP A 58 -10.08 4.94 13.78
C ASP A 58 -11.33 5.42 14.53
N LYS A 59 -12.49 5.49 13.86
CA LYS A 59 -13.74 5.98 14.44
C LYS A 59 -14.48 4.89 15.20
N PRO A 60 -15.15 5.20 16.32
CA PRO A 60 -15.99 4.26 17.06
C PRO A 60 -17.32 3.95 16.38
N THR A 61 -17.80 4.85 15.52
CA THR A 61 -19.03 4.67 14.75
C THR A 61 -18.85 5.09 13.29
N LEU A 62 -19.45 4.34 12.37
CA LEU A 62 -19.45 4.67 10.94
C LEU A 62 -20.84 4.44 10.33
N PRO A 63 -21.33 5.39 9.50
CA PRO A 63 -22.56 5.20 8.74
C PRO A 63 -22.35 4.20 7.60
N THR A 64 -23.39 3.45 7.26
CA THR A 64 -23.44 2.70 6.01
C THR A 64 -23.69 3.64 4.84
N ILE A 65 -23.31 3.21 3.64
CA ILE A 65 -23.98 3.73 2.43
C ILE A 65 -25.47 3.28 2.43
N PRO A 66 -26.34 3.80 1.53
CA PRO A 66 -27.71 3.30 1.45
C PRO A 66 -27.77 1.76 1.36
N ILE A 67 -28.43 1.13 2.33
CA ILE A 67 -28.61 -0.32 2.44
C ILE A 67 -29.67 -0.74 1.43
N VAL A 68 -29.33 -1.70 0.58
CA VAL A 68 -30.24 -2.25 -0.44
C VAL A 68 -30.72 -3.62 0.03
N VAL A 69 -32.04 -3.78 0.16
CA VAL A 69 -32.70 -5.03 0.53
C VAL A 69 -33.60 -5.45 -0.64
N PRO A 70 -33.30 -6.56 -1.34
CA PRO A 70 -34.07 -6.99 -2.50
C PRO A 70 -35.46 -7.53 -2.13
N SER A 71 -36.43 -7.41 -3.04
CA SER A 71 -37.76 -7.99 -2.86
C SER A 71 -37.76 -9.51 -2.88
N LYS A 72 -38.64 -10.15 -2.09
CA LYS A 72 -38.93 -11.59 -2.17
C LYS A 72 -40.38 -11.83 -2.62
N PRO A 73 -40.63 -12.75 -3.57
CA PRO A 73 -41.98 -13.02 -4.05
C PRO A 73 -42.94 -13.40 -2.92
N GLY A 74 -44.08 -12.71 -2.81
CA GLY A 74 -45.13 -13.00 -1.83
C GLY A 74 -44.79 -12.69 -0.38
N LYS A 75 -43.69 -11.96 -0.10
CA LYS A 75 -43.26 -11.65 1.26
C LYS A 75 -43.05 -10.16 1.48
N ILE A 76 -43.25 -9.71 2.71
CA ILE A 76 -42.87 -8.38 3.19
C ILE A 76 -41.72 -8.48 4.19
N ILE A 77 -40.92 -7.42 4.32
CA ILE A 77 -39.87 -7.34 5.32
C ILE A 77 -40.52 -7.19 6.69
N LYS A 78 -40.48 -8.26 7.49
CA LYS A 78 -41.02 -8.28 8.85
C LYS A 78 -40.10 -7.54 9.81
N LYS A 79 -38.79 -7.74 9.68
CA LYS A 79 -37.76 -7.07 10.50
C LYS A 79 -36.37 -7.15 9.88
N MET A 80 -35.52 -6.19 10.25
CA MET A 80 -34.09 -6.16 9.96
C MET A 80 -33.32 -6.08 11.27
N GLU A 81 -32.30 -6.91 11.43
CA GLU A 81 -31.56 -7.08 12.68
C GLU A 81 -30.06 -7.13 12.41
N TRP A 82 -29.27 -6.33 13.10
CA TRP A 82 -27.83 -6.53 13.15
C TRP A 82 -27.52 -7.70 14.07
N THR A 83 -26.65 -8.60 13.60
CA THR A 83 -26.12 -9.69 14.41
C THR A 83 -24.61 -9.62 14.50
N ASP A 84 -24.04 -10.18 15.56
CA ASP A 84 -22.59 -10.43 15.64
C ASP A 84 -22.16 -11.58 14.70
N LYS A 85 -20.87 -11.94 14.77
CA LYS A 85 -20.27 -13.00 13.94
C LYS A 85 -20.82 -14.39 14.29
N GLU A 86 -21.25 -14.59 15.55
CA GLU A 86 -21.88 -15.80 16.09
C GLU A 86 -23.39 -15.89 15.77
N GLY A 87 -24.01 -14.82 15.27
CA GLY A 87 -25.43 -14.77 14.89
C GLY A 87 -26.37 -14.29 16.00
N THR A 88 -25.85 -13.80 17.13
CA THR A 88 -26.63 -13.17 18.21
C THR A 88 -27.18 -11.83 17.73
N VAL A 89 -28.45 -11.56 17.96
CA VAL A 89 -29.06 -10.27 17.61
C VAL A 89 -28.50 -9.17 18.52
N LEU A 90 -27.87 -8.18 17.91
CA LEU A 90 -27.35 -6.99 18.57
C LEU A 90 -28.45 -5.93 18.74
N ARG A 91 -29.15 -5.61 17.63
CA ARG A 91 -30.28 -4.67 17.62
C ARG A 91 -31.12 -4.82 16.35
N ALA A 92 -32.40 -4.42 16.43
CA ALA A 92 -33.27 -4.27 15.27
C ALA A 92 -33.16 -2.87 14.65
N LEU A 93 -33.25 -2.79 13.33
CA LEU A 93 -33.42 -1.54 12.57
C LEU A 93 -34.88 -1.11 12.60
N SER A 94 -35.11 0.19 12.80
CA SER A 94 -36.44 0.77 12.59
C SER A 94 -36.70 0.88 11.10
N ILE A 95 -37.76 0.21 10.63
CA ILE A 95 -38.16 0.20 9.22
C ILE A 95 -39.67 0.45 9.10
N PRO A 96 -40.12 1.12 8.03
CA PRO A 96 -41.54 1.19 7.70
C PRO A 96 -42.15 -0.21 7.53
N THR A 97 -43.33 -0.45 8.13
CA THR A 97 -44.08 -1.70 8.00
C THR A 97 -44.62 -1.90 6.58
N GLY A 98 -44.67 -3.15 6.10
CA GLY A 98 -45.27 -3.50 4.80
C GLY A 98 -44.38 -3.30 3.57
N LYS A 99 -43.13 -2.83 3.73
CA LYS A 99 -42.17 -2.72 2.62
C LYS A 99 -41.73 -4.11 2.14
N ALA A 100 -41.82 -4.36 0.84
CA ALA A 100 -41.31 -5.58 0.21
C ALA A 100 -39.79 -5.51 -0.10
N GLU A 101 -39.24 -4.30 -0.28
CA GLU A 101 -37.83 -4.03 -0.59
C GLU A 101 -37.37 -2.65 -0.10
N PHE A 102 -36.06 -2.43 -0.05
CA PHE A 102 -35.41 -1.11 0.11
C PHE A 102 -34.39 -0.91 -1.00
N LYS A 103 -34.53 0.15 -1.80
CA LYS A 103 -33.59 0.55 -2.87
C LYS A 103 -32.62 1.62 -2.35
N ALA A 104 -31.53 1.83 -3.08
CA ALA A 104 -30.58 2.90 -2.75
C ALA A 104 -31.26 4.28 -2.71
N SER A 105 -32.28 4.51 -3.54
CA SER A 105 -33.11 5.72 -3.56
C SER A 105 -33.96 5.94 -2.31
N ASP A 106 -34.32 4.87 -1.58
CA ASP A 106 -35.02 4.99 -0.29
C ASP A 106 -34.10 5.56 0.81
N ASN A 107 -32.78 5.66 0.53
CA ASN A 107 -31.78 6.26 1.42
C ASN A 107 -31.77 5.66 2.84
N LEU A 108 -32.16 4.38 2.98
CA LEU A 108 -32.09 3.64 4.23
C LEU A 108 -30.62 3.50 4.64
N LYS A 109 -30.23 4.13 5.74
CA LYS A 109 -28.86 4.06 6.29
C LYS A 109 -28.94 3.72 7.76
N ASP A 110 -27.87 3.13 8.26
CA ASP A 110 -27.68 2.99 9.70
C ASP A 110 -26.24 3.36 10.08
N THR A 111 -26.03 3.67 11.36
CA THR A 111 -24.69 3.96 11.91
C THR A 111 -24.28 2.85 12.85
N LEU A 112 -23.29 2.06 12.44
CA LEU A 112 -22.80 0.94 13.23
C LEU A 112 -21.79 1.40 14.28
N ASN A 113 -21.74 0.68 15.39
CA ASN A 113 -20.65 0.77 16.36
C ASN A 113 -19.59 -0.27 15.98
N GLY A 114 -18.33 0.15 15.87
CA GLY A 114 -17.23 -0.76 15.59
C GLY A 114 -16.85 -1.60 16.81
N THR A 115 -16.41 -2.83 16.58
CA THR A 115 -15.80 -3.68 17.62
C THR A 115 -14.39 -3.20 17.85
N ARG A 116 -14.11 -2.77 19.08
CA ARG A 116 -12.84 -2.14 19.45
C ARG A 116 -11.77 -3.20 19.71
N TYR A 117 -10.68 -3.17 18.95
CA TYR A 117 -9.49 -3.97 19.19
C TYR A 117 -8.33 -3.09 19.64
N THR A 118 -7.58 -3.55 20.64
CA THR A 118 -6.31 -2.93 21.03
C THR A 118 -5.27 -3.23 19.95
N VAL A 119 -4.52 -2.23 19.53
CA VAL A 119 -3.35 -2.39 18.67
C VAL A 119 -2.10 -1.96 19.40
N ARG A 120 -0.98 -2.68 19.20
CA ARG A 120 0.31 -2.39 19.84
C ARG A 120 1.43 -2.33 18.81
N SER A 121 2.26 -1.30 18.93
CA SER A 121 3.60 -1.24 18.34
C SER A 121 4.62 -1.44 19.45
N LYS A 122 5.60 -2.33 19.27
CA LYS A 122 6.50 -2.75 20.35
C LYS A 122 7.92 -2.18 20.20
N ASN A 123 8.63 -2.09 21.31
CA ASN A 123 10.07 -1.81 21.39
C ASN A 123 10.56 -0.52 20.69
N ASN A 124 9.73 0.51 20.60
CA ASN A 124 10.09 1.75 19.93
C ASN A 124 11.06 2.56 20.79
N SER A 125 12.21 2.96 20.24
CA SER A 125 13.28 3.65 20.99
C SER A 125 13.46 5.08 20.51
N ASN A 126 13.72 6.02 21.43
CA ASN A 126 14.26 7.31 21.04
C ASN A 126 15.74 7.18 20.60
N TYR A 127 16.23 8.14 19.81
CA TYR A 127 17.63 8.18 19.34
C TYR A 127 18.66 8.52 20.44
N GLY A 128 18.19 8.81 21.65
CA GLY A 128 18.97 9.38 22.74
C GLY A 128 18.77 10.90 22.82
N GLY A 129 18.41 11.38 24.01
CA GLY A 129 18.19 12.79 24.30
C GLY A 129 19.29 13.35 25.20
N ILE A 130 19.62 14.63 24.99
CA ILE A 130 20.58 15.37 25.82
C ILE A 130 19.85 16.57 26.39
N TYR A 131 19.90 16.67 27.71
CA TYR A 131 19.44 17.80 28.47
C TYR A 131 20.63 18.37 29.24
N TYR A 132 20.83 19.68 29.23
CA TYR A 132 21.96 20.29 29.91
C TYR A 132 21.56 21.48 30.75
N TRP A 133 22.38 21.74 31.77
CA TRP A 133 22.32 22.95 32.55
C TRP A 133 23.59 23.77 32.30
N ASP A 134 23.43 25.02 31.89
CA ASP A 134 24.48 25.97 31.61
C ASP A 134 24.53 27.11 32.65
N ARG A 135 25.73 27.39 33.15
CA ARG A 135 26.04 28.54 34.00
C ARG A 135 27.04 29.43 33.28
N TRP A 136 26.74 30.72 33.20
CA TRP A 136 27.54 31.74 32.50
C TRP A 136 28.56 32.41 33.42
N THR A 137 29.44 33.24 32.86
CA THR A 137 30.48 33.95 33.62
C THR A 137 29.90 34.99 34.58
N ALA A 138 30.62 35.19 35.69
CA ALA A 138 30.25 36.14 36.74
C ALA A 138 30.42 37.64 36.39
N GLY A 139 30.67 37.96 35.12
CA GLY A 139 30.71 39.34 34.59
C GLY A 139 29.72 39.58 33.44
N ASP A 140 28.90 38.59 33.08
CA ASP A 140 27.91 38.73 32.01
C ASP A 140 26.56 39.23 32.58
N SER A 141 26.39 40.56 32.51
CA SER A 141 25.16 41.24 32.95
C SER A 141 23.90 40.82 32.19
N GLY A 142 24.03 40.21 31.00
CA GLY A 142 22.90 39.72 30.20
C GLY A 142 22.33 38.38 30.66
N ASN A 143 23.06 37.62 31.49
CA ASN A 143 22.73 36.24 31.87
C ASN A 143 22.85 36.01 33.39
N PHE A 144 22.12 36.80 34.18
CA PHE A 144 22.07 36.74 35.65
C PHE A 144 23.43 36.84 36.36
N ASN A 145 24.48 37.30 35.67
CA ASN A 145 25.83 37.38 36.20
C ASN A 145 26.34 36.06 36.82
N GLY A 146 25.97 34.91 36.25
CA GLY A 146 26.33 33.59 36.77
C GLY A 146 25.63 33.17 38.08
N LYS A 147 24.58 33.90 38.51
CA LYS A 147 23.83 33.66 39.76
C LYS A 147 22.94 32.42 39.74
N TYR A 148 22.47 32.01 38.55
CA TYR A 148 21.61 30.84 38.37
C TYR A 148 22.12 29.99 37.21
N TRP A 149 21.73 28.72 37.22
CA TRP A 149 21.83 27.84 36.06
C TRP A 149 20.64 28.05 35.15
N ARG A 150 20.87 27.98 33.86
CA ARG A 150 19.84 27.88 32.83
C ARG A 150 19.81 26.44 32.33
N ALA A 151 18.64 25.97 31.95
CA ALA A 151 18.48 24.67 31.33
C ALA A 151 18.26 24.82 29.82
N GLY A 152 18.79 23.86 29.06
CA GLY A 152 18.63 23.79 27.61
C GLY A 152 18.75 22.35 27.10
N GLY A 153 17.95 22.02 26.07
CA GLY A 153 17.86 20.69 25.48
C GLY A 153 16.41 20.19 25.40
N GLY A 154 16.02 19.57 24.29
CA GLY A 154 14.63 19.14 24.02
C GLY A 154 13.72 20.21 23.37
N GLN A 155 12.44 19.88 23.15
CA GLN A 155 11.43 20.74 22.49
C GLN A 155 10.85 21.82 23.43
N VAL A 156 11.68 22.74 23.90
CA VAL A 156 11.29 23.95 24.67
C VAL A 156 11.10 23.73 26.18
N SER A 157 12.18 23.91 26.95
CA SER A 157 12.08 24.55 28.26
C SER A 157 13.29 25.47 28.47
N VAL A 158 13.04 26.77 28.66
CA VAL A 158 14.04 27.70 29.20
C VAL A 158 13.73 27.81 30.68
N TYR A 159 14.24 26.88 31.47
CA TYR A 159 14.09 26.89 32.92
C TYR A 159 15.35 27.45 33.59
N THR A 160 15.21 28.12 34.73
CA THR A 160 16.33 28.65 35.52
C THR A 160 16.31 28.07 36.92
N SER A 161 17.47 27.89 37.53
CA SER A 161 17.58 27.34 38.89
C SER A 161 17.25 28.36 39.98
N GLU A 162 16.26 29.23 39.77
CA GLU A 162 15.82 30.17 40.79
C GLU A 162 15.09 29.40 41.91
N PRO A 163 15.20 29.83 43.19
CA PRO A 163 14.47 29.18 44.28
C PRO A 163 12.96 29.14 43.99
N GLY A 164 12.39 27.94 43.94
CA GLY A 164 11.00 27.73 43.54
C GLY A 164 10.56 26.27 43.67
N PRO A 165 9.33 25.92 43.25
CA PRO A 165 8.75 24.58 43.43
C PRO A 165 9.58 23.44 42.83
N ASN A 166 10.28 23.69 41.73
CA ASN A 166 11.11 22.69 41.04
C ASN A 166 12.60 22.74 41.43
N CYS A 167 12.97 23.70 42.29
CA CYS A 167 14.29 23.82 42.93
C CYS A 167 14.13 24.18 44.43
N PRO A 168 13.48 23.30 45.24
CA PRO A 168 13.20 23.61 46.64
C PRO A 168 14.49 23.61 47.48
N GLY A 169 14.81 24.77 48.06
CA GLY A 169 16.02 24.97 48.89
C GLY A 169 17.07 25.92 48.31
N GLY A 170 16.89 26.35 47.05
CA GLY A 170 17.87 27.17 46.35
C GLY A 170 19.14 26.40 45.99
N VAL A 171 19.96 26.98 45.13
CA VAL A 171 21.16 26.30 44.61
C VAL A 171 22.30 26.36 45.63
N PRO A 172 22.90 25.22 46.05
CA PRO A 172 24.08 25.23 46.91
C PRO A 172 25.18 26.04 46.24
N THR A 173 26.03 26.75 46.99
CA THR A 173 27.15 27.49 46.39
C THR A 173 28.47 26.76 46.55
N GLU A 174 29.31 26.76 45.51
CA GLU A 174 30.68 26.23 45.55
C GLU A 174 31.70 27.38 45.62
N ASN A 175 32.81 27.15 46.32
CA ASN A 175 33.98 28.02 46.30
C ASN A 175 34.91 27.62 45.15
N LYS A 176 35.28 28.60 44.32
CA LYS A 176 36.36 28.66 43.31
C LYS A 176 36.89 27.34 42.68
N ASN A 177 36.84 27.28 41.34
CA ASN A 177 37.47 26.25 40.51
C ASN A 177 38.99 26.11 40.79
N PRO A 178 39.55 24.89 40.99
CA PRO A 178 40.98 24.67 41.23
C PRO A 178 41.91 24.99 40.03
N ASN A 179 41.39 25.24 38.83
CA ASN A 179 42.21 25.26 37.60
C ASN A 179 42.55 26.65 37.01
N THR A 180 42.32 27.80 37.67
CA THR A 180 42.84 29.10 37.18
C THR A 180 43.23 30.11 38.27
N TRP A 181 44.36 30.81 38.02
CA TRP A 181 45.06 31.77 38.88
C TRP A 181 44.42 33.17 38.99
N GLN A 182 43.09 33.31 39.00
CA GLN A 182 42.44 34.63 39.21
C GLN A 182 41.45 34.59 40.37
N SER A 183 41.58 35.49 41.35
CA SER A 183 40.69 35.59 42.53
C SER A 183 39.34 36.18 42.14
N PHE A 184 38.28 35.38 42.26
CA PHE A 184 36.90 35.89 42.23
C PHE A 184 36.34 35.90 43.66
N ASN A 185 35.67 36.99 44.04
CA ASN A 185 35.22 37.27 45.40
C ASN A 185 33.69 37.09 45.54
N GLY A 186 33.16 35.96 45.06
CA GLY A 186 31.72 35.67 45.08
C GLY A 186 31.41 34.18 45.05
N ASN A 187 30.36 33.79 45.78
CA ASN A 187 29.83 32.42 45.84
C ASN A 187 29.09 32.10 44.53
N LEU A 188 29.54 31.09 43.77
CA LEU A 188 28.88 30.65 42.55
C LEU A 188 27.94 29.48 42.85
N PRO A 189 26.79 29.36 42.16
CA PRO A 189 25.87 28.24 42.36
C PRO A 189 26.53 26.93 41.90
N ARG A 190 26.81 26.01 42.83
CA ARG A 190 27.09 24.60 42.55
C ARG A 190 25.91 23.98 41.82
N TYR A 191 26.11 22.87 41.15
CA TYR A 191 25.02 22.19 40.47
C TYR A 191 23.87 21.78 41.46
N PRO A 192 22.59 22.15 41.20
CA PRO A 192 21.52 22.12 42.23
C PRO A 192 20.71 20.83 42.40
N GLY A 193 20.69 19.93 41.43
CA GLY A 193 19.74 18.79 41.47
C GLY A 193 18.27 19.23 41.38
N CYS A 194 17.99 20.27 40.59
CA CYS A 194 16.62 20.71 40.30
C CYS A 194 15.85 19.66 39.48
N THR A 195 14.55 19.84 39.28
CA THR A 195 13.74 19.06 38.33
C THR A 195 13.19 19.96 37.22
N ASP A 196 12.91 19.39 36.04
CA ASP A 196 12.11 20.06 35.02
C ASP A 196 10.88 19.20 34.70
N PRO A 197 9.65 19.71 34.91
CA PRO A 197 8.43 18.96 34.58
C PRO A 197 8.13 18.87 33.08
N ASN A 198 8.85 19.60 32.21
CA ASN A 198 8.58 19.71 30.78
C ASN A 198 9.47 18.80 29.90
N LEU A 199 10.19 17.85 30.50
CA LEU A 199 11.03 16.94 29.73
C LEU A 199 10.19 16.04 28.84
N ALA A 200 10.55 16.01 27.55
CA ALA A 200 9.85 15.27 26.52
C ALA A 200 10.83 14.63 25.54
N ALA A 201 10.49 13.44 25.05
CA ALA A 201 11.26 12.73 24.06
C ALA A 201 10.36 12.26 22.91
N ASN A 202 10.80 12.55 21.69
CA ASN A 202 10.20 12.02 20.48
C ASN A 202 10.69 10.57 20.29
N ILE A 203 9.75 9.64 20.22
CA ILE A 203 10.00 8.23 19.95
C ILE A 203 9.53 7.95 18.52
N PRO A 204 10.45 7.81 17.55
CA PRO A 204 10.10 7.33 16.23
C PRO A 204 9.61 5.88 16.31
N ARG A 205 8.61 5.55 15.51
CA ARG A 205 8.11 4.19 15.41
C ARG A 205 9.09 3.32 14.63
N THR A 206 9.49 2.20 15.22
CA THR A 206 10.37 1.20 14.58
C THR A 206 9.62 -0.06 14.17
N GLU A 207 8.50 -0.38 14.84
CA GLU A 207 7.64 -1.50 14.50
C GLU A 207 6.22 -1.04 14.19
N ALA A 208 5.54 -1.71 13.27
CA ALA A 208 4.15 -1.38 12.95
C ALA A 208 3.18 -1.73 14.11
N PHE A 209 1.94 -1.24 14.04
CA PHE A 209 0.90 -1.60 15.00
C PHE A 209 0.22 -2.90 14.58
N TYR A 210 0.04 -3.79 15.56
CA TYR A 210 -0.61 -5.09 15.39
C TYR A 210 -1.74 -5.27 16.40
N ILE A 211 -2.81 -5.97 16.01
CA ILE A 211 -3.90 -6.28 16.95
C ILE A 211 -3.41 -7.21 18.06
N VAL A 212 -3.73 -6.83 19.30
CA VAL A 212 -3.47 -7.62 20.51
C VAL A 212 -4.78 -8.19 21.03
N ALA A 213 -5.19 -9.34 20.48
CA ALA A 213 -6.36 -10.09 20.92
C ALA A 213 -6.07 -11.59 21.04
N ASN A 214 -5.57 -12.03 22.20
CA ASN A 214 -5.21 -13.43 22.43
C ASN A 214 -6.42 -14.35 22.22
N GLY A 215 -6.27 -15.34 21.33
CA GLY A 215 -7.34 -16.31 21.01
C GLY A 215 -8.31 -15.86 19.92
N ASP A 216 -8.13 -14.67 19.33
CA ASP A 216 -8.84 -14.23 18.13
C ASP A 216 -7.97 -14.47 16.89
N SER A 217 -8.60 -14.83 15.76
CA SER A 217 -7.93 -14.97 14.46
C SER A 217 -7.26 -13.69 13.96
N LEU A 218 -7.63 -12.53 14.51
CA LEU A 218 -7.05 -11.23 14.17
C LEU A 218 -5.80 -10.88 14.99
N HIS A 219 -5.39 -11.72 15.95
CA HIS A 219 -4.13 -11.50 16.68
C HIS A 219 -2.94 -11.37 15.72
N ASP A 220 -2.04 -10.43 16.00
CA ASP A 220 -0.88 -10.12 15.15
C ASP A 220 -1.23 -9.66 13.71
N LEU A 221 -2.48 -9.27 13.45
CA LEU A 221 -2.83 -8.61 12.19
C LEU A 221 -2.28 -7.18 12.19
N TRP A 222 -1.47 -6.87 11.18
CA TRP A 222 -0.97 -5.52 10.92
C TRP A 222 -2.10 -4.56 10.56
N ILE A 223 -2.10 -3.39 11.19
CA ILE A 223 -3.09 -2.34 10.93
C ILE A 223 -2.44 -1.11 10.30
N LYS A 224 -3.05 -0.60 9.23
CA LYS A 224 -2.61 0.63 8.56
C LYS A 224 -2.89 1.84 9.45
N ASP A 225 -1.97 2.80 9.47
CA ASP A 225 -2.01 4.00 10.32
C ASP A 225 -3.34 4.78 10.26
N GLY A 226 -3.98 4.81 9.09
CA GLY A 226 -5.27 5.49 8.89
C GLY A 226 -6.44 4.88 9.67
N GLY A 227 -6.38 3.59 9.97
CA GLY A 227 -7.42 2.87 10.73
C GLY A 227 -7.16 2.83 12.24
N ILE A 228 -6.23 3.61 12.77
CA ILE A 228 -5.81 3.58 14.18
C ILE A 228 -6.06 4.93 14.83
N SER A 229 -6.66 4.94 16.02
CA SER A 229 -6.88 6.17 16.79
C SER A 229 -5.54 6.84 17.12
N LYS A 230 -5.39 8.10 16.71
CA LYS A 230 -4.24 8.94 17.07
C LYS A 230 -4.43 9.61 18.43
N THR A 231 -5.68 9.71 18.89
CA THR A 231 -6.03 10.39 20.15
C THR A 231 -5.95 9.50 21.38
N ASP A 232 -5.97 8.17 21.22
CA ASP A 232 -5.96 7.21 22.32
C ASP A 232 -4.60 6.54 22.57
N VAL A 233 -3.53 7.04 21.93
CA VAL A 233 -2.21 6.44 22.02
C VAL A 233 -1.67 6.55 23.44
N LYS A 234 -1.25 5.42 24.02
CA LYS A 234 -0.65 5.32 25.34
C LYS A 234 0.68 4.60 25.26
N ALA A 235 1.66 5.08 26.03
CA ALA A 235 2.88 4.34 26.24
C ALA A 235 2.62 3.21 27.24
N SER A 236 3.02 1.99 26.89
CA SER A 236 3.05 0.84 27.78
C SER A 236 4.45 0.21 27.76
N HIS A 237 4.78 -0.58 28.80
CA HIS A 237 6.06 -1.28 28.93
C HIS A 237 7.30 -0.43 28.60
N THR A 238 7.44 0.72 29.26
CA THR A 238 8.60 1.58 29.09
C THR A 238 9.85 0.99 29.76
N ILE A 239 10.94 0.85 29.02
CA ILE A 239 12.22 0.31 29.50
C ILE A 239 13.30 1.39 29.39
N ILE A 240 13.93 1.73 30.50
CA ILE A 240 15.06 2.67 30.53
C ILE A 240 16.33 1.96 30.06
N ASP A 241 16.95 2.48 29.00
CA ASP A 241 18.20 1.96 28.44
C ASP A 241 19.37 2.68 29.10
N SER A 242 19.91 2.07 30.16
CA SER A 242 21.04 2.60 30.92
C SER A 242 22.41 2.12 30.41
N THR A 243 22.44 1.27 29.38
CA THR A 243 23.67 0.58 28.94
C THR A 243 24.17 1.05 27.59
N THR A 244 23.33 1.69 26.78
CA THR A 244 23.77 2.25 25.49
C THR A 244 24.35 3.66 25.66
N PRO A 245 25.60 3.93 25.22
CA PRO A 245 26.16 5.27 25.27
C PRO A 245 25.46 6.21 24.26
N ILE A 246 25.27 7.46 24.65
CA ILE A 246 24.72 8.55 23.84
C ILE A 246 25.84 9.57 23.61
N ASN A 247 26.08 9.92 22.35
CA ASN A 247 27.09 10.90 21.96
C ASN A 247 26.56 12.33 22.16
N ASP A 248 27.35 13.21 22.77
CA ASP A 248 27.13 14.65 22.82
C ASP A 248 27.90 15.41 21.71
N VAL A 249 27.42 16.62 21.39
CA VAL A 249 27.99 17.53 20.38
C VAL A 249 29.40 18.03 20.70
N HIS A 250 29.89 17.82 21.93
CA HIS A 250 31.25 18.18 22.33
C HIS A 250 32.20 16.98 22.41
N GLY A 251 31.88 15.85 21.78
CA GLY A 251 32.72 14.67 21.70
C GLY A 251 32.80 13.87 23.00
N THR A 252 31.86 14.10 23.92
CA THR A 252 31.71 13.33 25.17
C THR A 252 30.64 12.26 24.97
N GLN A 253 30.85 11.06 25.48
CA GLN A 253 29.83 10.01 25.54
C GLN A 253 29.30 9.89 26.97
N GLY A 254 27.98 9.73 27.11
CA GLY A 254 27.36 9.48 28.40
C GLY A 254 26.24 8.46 28.33
N TYR A 255 25.94 7.87 29.48
CA TYR A 255 24.84 6.92 29.66
C TYR A 255 23.62 7.60 30.22
N THR A 256 22.44 7.05 29.91
CA THR A 256 21.16 7.52 30.44
C THR A 256 21.23 7.74 31.93
N ASP A 257 20.77 8.90 32.39
CA ASP A 257 20.78 9.25 33.80
C ASP A 257 20.00 8.19 34.59
N PRO A 258 20.56 7.62 35.67
CA PRO A 258 19.90 6.58 36.47
C PRO A 258 18.56 7.00 37.08
N SER A 259 18.31 8.32 37.22
CA SER A 259 17.05 8.87 37.70
C SER A 259 15.97 9.00 36.61
N THR A 260 16.27 8.62 35.35
CA THR A 260 15.33 8.70 34.24
C THR A 260 14.13 7.82 34.48
N VAL A 261 12.94 8.42 34.48
CA VAL A 261 11.66 7.72 34.56
C VAL A 261 10.79 8.17 33.40
N ALA A 262 10.40 7.24 32.53
CA ALA A 262 9.49 7.51 31.43
C ALA A 262 8.10 7.90 31.96
N GLY A 263 7.47 8.86 31.29
CA GLY A 263 6.15 9.38 31.61
C GLY A 263 5.08 8.94 30.61
N GLN A 264 4.03 9.76 30.50
CA GLN A 264 2.91 9.49 29.60
C GLN A 264 3.13 10.13 28.23
N VAL A 265 2.39 9.65 27.23
CA VAL A 265 2.28 10.30 25.91
C VAL A 265 1.71 11.70 26.13
N ILE A 266 2.37 12.71 25.57
CA ILE A 266 1.96 14.11 25.67
C ILE A 266 1.62 14.73 24.31
N ASP A 267 2.11 14.14 23.22
CA ASP A 267 1.79 14.57 21.86
C ASP A 267 1.94 13.40 20.86
N VAL A 268 1.13 13.41 19.80
CA VAL A 268 1.13 12.41 18.72
C VAL A 268 1.06 13.14 17.36
N PRO A 269 2.16 13.77 16.89
CA PRO A 269 2.20 14.38 15.57
C PRO A 269 1.83 13.39 14.45
N SER A 270 2.27 12.14 14.60
CA SER A 270 1.85 11.02 13.75
C SER A 270 2.08 9.69 14.47
N LEU A 271 1.51 8.58 13.98
CA LEU A 271 1.82 7.26 14.52
C LEU A 271 3.28 6.82 14.22
N ASN A 272 4.01 7.56 13.39
CA ASN A 272 5.45 7.35 13.16
C ASN A 272 6.35 8.13 14.12
N LEU A 273 5.79 9.07 14.90
CA LEU A 273 6.53 9.91 15.83
C LEU A 273 5.64 10.24 17.02
N ILE A 274 5.87 9.60 18.16
CA ILE A 274 5.07 9.77 19.38
C ILE A 274 5.93 10.42 20.46
N THR A 275 5.44 11.48 21.08
CA THR A 275 6.17 12.23 22.09
C THR A 275 5.71 11.80 23.48
N ILE A 276 6.65 11.34 24.31
CA ILE A 276 6.36 11.04 25.71
C ILE A 276 7.07 12.01 26.63
N SER A 277 6.43 12.36 27.74
CA SER A 277 7.08 13.03 28.86
C SER A 277 8.05 12.08 29.55
N PHE A 278 9.04 12.61 30.26
CA PHE A 278 9.85 11.84 31.21
C PHE A 278 10.28 12.72 32.38
N LYS A 279 10.92 12.13 33.39
CA LYS A 279 11.43 12.85 34.57
C LYS A 279 12.87 12.43 34.84
N GLN A 280 13.66 13.38 35.33
CA GLN A 280 14.99 13.18 35.88
C GLN A 280 15.11 14.04 37.14
N THR A 281 15.83 13.55 38.16
CA THR A 281 16.16 14.33 39.36
C THR A 281 17.44 15.14 39.19
N PHE A 282 18.11 14.94 38.04
CA PHE A 282 19.33 15.59 37.62
C PHE A 282 20.35 15.67 38.77
N ASN A 283 20.54 14.67 39.60
CA ASN A 283 21.21 14.85 40.91
C ASN A 283 22.73 14.55 40.92
N ASN A 284 23.35 14.38 39.76
CA ASN A 284 24.78 14.06 39.61
C ASN A 284 25.42 14.94 38.51
N ASP A 285 26.70 15.32 38.62
CA ASP A 285 27.40 16.13 37.60
C ASP A 285 28.50 15.35 36.88
N THR A 286 28.30 14.03 36.73
CA THR A 286 29.22 13.07 36.13
C THR A 286 29.74 13.55 34.78
N TYR A 287 28.82 14.03 33.93
CA TYR A 287 29.15 14.63 32.65
C TYR A 287 29.08 16.14 32.81
N SER A 288 30.21 16.78 33.09
CA SER A 288 30.29 18.23 33.19
C SER A 288 31.60 18.79 32.68
N LYS A 289 31.60 20.06 32.30
CA LYS A 289 32.78 20.76 31.79
C LYS A 289 32.78 22.21 32.22
N TYR A 290 33.95 22.67 32.64
CA TYR A 290 34.24 24.08 32.79
C TYR A 290 34.74 24.65 31.47
N TRP A 291 34.23 25.83 31.11
CA TRP A 291 34.66 26.53 29.90
C TRP A 291 35.81 27.50 30.21
N ALA A 292 36.52 27.95 29.18
CA ALA A 292 37.69 28.84 29.30
C ALA A 292 37.37 30.16 30.05
N ASN A 293 36.11 30.56 29.97
CA ASN A 293 35.53 31.72 30.61
C ASN A 293 35.36 31.51 32.14
N PRO A 294 35.91 32.38 33.02
CA PRO A 294 35.91 32.18 34.46
C PRO A 294 34.51 31.99 35.07
N GLY A 295 34.29 30.83 35.69
CA GLY A 295 33.02 30.48 36.34
C GLY A 295 31.98 29.83 35.41
N ALA A 296 32.18 29.84 34.09
CA ALA A 296 31.26 29.18 33.16
C ALA A 296 31.38 27.64 33.25
N LYS A 297 30.25 26.96 33.43
CA LYS A 297 30.18 25.49 33.58
C LYS A 297 28.93 24.97 32.86
N GLN A 298 29.03 23.80 32.24
CA GLN A 298 27.89 23.06 31.72
C GLN A 298 27.86 21.65 32.31
N VAL A 299 26.65 21.11 32.54
CA VAL A 299 26.42 19.74 33.01
C VAL A 299 25.39 19.09 32.09
N TRP A 300 25.64 17.85 31.65
CA TRP A 300 24.79 17.12 30.71
C TRP A 300 24.14 15.90 31.35
N TYR A 301 22.93 15.63 30.91
CA TYR A 301 22.06 14.54 31.32
C TYR A 301 21.53 13.86 30.08
N PHE A 302 21.69 12.55 30.05
CA PHE A 302 21.35 11.74 28.90
C PHE A 302 20.05 10.97 29.19
N SER A 303 19.21 10.78 28.17
CA SER A 303 17.97 10.01 28.31
C SER A 303 17.78 9.07 27.11
N LYS A 304 17.79 7.77 27.36
CA LYS A 304 17.41 6.75 26.38
C LYS A 304 16.44 5.74 26.99
N PHE A 305 15.38 5.45 26.27
CA PHE A 305 14.40 4.47 26.67
C PHE A 305 13.61 3.94 25.48
N ARG A 306 13.02 2.76 25.69
CA ARG A 306 12.09 2.11 24.77
C ARG A 306 10.68 2.16 25.34
N ALA A 307 9.69 2.20 24.48
CA ALA A 307 8.29 2.14 24.84
C ALA A 307 7.51 1.30 23.82
N ASP A 308 6.57 0.51 24.32
CA ASP A 308 5.47 0.03 23.50
C ASP A 308 4.41 1.14 23.41
N PHE A 309 3.70 1.21 22.29
CA PHE A 309 2.57 2.10 22.12
C PHE A 309 1.32 1.30 21.88
N ASP A 310 0.34 1.49 22.76
CA ASP A 310 -1.01 0.94 22.64
C ASP A 310 -1.95 2.00 22.07
N SER A 311 -2.78 1.60 21.13
CA SER A 311 -3.94 2.37 20.67
C SER A 311 -5.08 1.41 20.30
N TYR A 312 -6.05 1.87 19.51
CA TYR A 312 -7.21 1.09 19.12
C TYR A 312 -7.55 1.26 17.64
N THR A 313 -8.14 0.20 17.09
CA THR A 313 -8.85 0.20 15.81
C THR A 313 -10.26 -0.34 16.01
N TYR A 314 -11.19 0.06 15.14
CA TYR A 314 -12.57 -0.36 15.18
C TYR A 314 -12.93 -1.18 13.93
N VAL A 315 -13.53 -2.35 14.16
CA VAL A 315 -13.92 -3.29 13.11
C VAL A 315 -15.45 -3.28 12.93
N TYR A 316 -15.92 -3.16 11.68
CA TYR A 316 -17.36 -2.99 11.40
C TYR A 316 -18.02 -4.18 10.71
N LYS A 317 -17.34 -4.75 9.71
CA LYS A 317 -17.85 -5.88 8.91
C LYS A 317 -17.69 -7.26 9.59
N ASP A 318 -17.45 -7.25 10.89
CA ASP A 318 -17.62 -8.41 11.77
C ASP A 318 -19.11 -8.65 12.12
N LYS A 319 -19.97 -7.66 11.84
CA LYS A 319 -21.44 -7.72 12.03
C LYS A 319 -22.13 -8.10 10.72
N LYS A 320 -23.27 -8.77 10.82
CA LYS A 320 -24.09 -9.16 9.66
C LYS A 320 -25.47 -8.55 9.77
N LEU A 321 -26.04 -8.14 8.64
CA LEU A 321 -27.41 -7.63 8.60
C LEU A 321 -28.36 -8.78 8.25
N LYS A 322 -29.13 -9.23 9.22
CA LYS A 322 -30.14 -10.28 9.07
C LYS A 322 -31.48 -9.65 8.71
N VAL A 323 -32.13 -10.14 7.66
CA VAL A 323 -33.44 -9.67 7.21
C VAL A 323 -34.41 -10.84 7.28
N THR A 324 -35.49 -10.68 8.03
CA THR A 324 -36.59 -11.65 8.11
C THR A 324 -37.77 -11.13 7.32
N TYR A 325 -38.20 -11.94 6.36
CA TYR A 325 -39.39 -11.76 5.57
C TYR A 325 -40.51 -12.65 6.12
N ALA A 326 -41.75 -12.18 6.05
CA ALA A 326 -42.94 -12.95 6.41
C ALA A 326 -43.98 -12.88 5.30
N ASP A 327 -44.90 -13.84 5.30
CA ASP A 327 -46.11 -13.76 4.50
C ASP A 327 -46.88 -12.50 4.88
N GLY A 328 -47.16 -11.65 3.90
CA GLY A 328 -48.18 -10.60 4.06
C GLY A 328 -49.58 -11.23 3.98
N THR A 329 -50.56 -10.59 4.60
CA THR A 329 -51.97 -11.03 4.53
C THR A 329 -52.69 -10.29 3.40
N SER A 330 -53.32 -11.04 2.50
CA SER A 330 -54.31 -10.49 1.56
C SER A 330 -55.71 -10.47 2.19
N GLY A 331 -56.62 -9.69 1.62
CA GLY A 331 -58.02 -9.64 2.05
C GLY A 331 -58.92 -8.94 1.02
N LEU A 332 -60.22 -9.22 1.07
CA LEU A 332 -61.24 -8.64 0.21
C LEU A 332 -62.36 -8.03 1.08
N GLU A 333 -62.83 -6.83 0.74
CA GLU A 333 -63.94 -6.17 1.45
C GLU A 333 -64.94 -5.59 0.45
N ILE A 334 -66.25 -5.81 0.65
CA ILE A 334 -67.32 -5.28 -0.21
C ILE A 334 -67.91 -4.00 0.40
N SER A 335 -68.03 -2.96 -0.41
CA SER A 335 -68.66 -1.68 -0.03
C SER A 335 -69.73 -1.24 -1.04
N GLY A 336 -70.81 -0.64 -0.56
CA GLY A 336 -71.91 -0.11 -1.39
C GLY A 336 -73.21 0.12 -0.63
N ASN A 337 -74.30 0.45 -1.34
CA ASN A 337 -75.60 0.69 -0.73
C ASN A 337 -76.26 -0.63 -0.28
N ILE A 338 -76.79 -0.67 0.94
CA ILE A 338 -77.46 -1.85 1.53
C ILE A 338 -78.90 -2.07 1.01
N CYS A 339 -79.47 -1.11 0.27
CA CYS A 339 -80.82 -1.16 -0.26
C CYS A 339 -80.85 -0.89 -1.77
N VAL A 340 -81.67 -1.67 -2.48
CA VAL A 340 -81.98 -1.47 -3.92
C VAL A 340 -83.49 -1.33 -4.08
N ALA A 341 -83.96 -0.39 -4.89
CA ALA A 341 -85.39 -0.22 -5.13
C ALA A 341 -85.98 -1.41 -5.91
N PRO A 342 -87.28 -1.75 -5.76
CA PRO A 342 -87.95 -2.72 -6.61
C PRO A 342 -87.77 -2.35 -8.09
N ASN A 343 -87.33 -3.30 -8.91
CA ASN A 343 -86.93 -3.10 -10.31
C ASN A 343 -85.78 -2.09 -10.55
N GLY A 344 -85.06 -1.69 -9.50
CA GLY A 344 -83.89 -0.81 -9.56
C GLY A 344 -82.56 -1.55 -9.56
N THR A 345 -81.48 -0.81 -9.79
CA THR A 345 -80.09 -1.33 -9.73
C THR A 345 -79.21 -0.48 -8.81
N THR A 346 -78.19 -1.08 -8.20
CA THR A 346 -77.15 -0.37 -7.42
C THR A 346 -75.79 -1.04 -7.58
N GLN A 347 -74.71 -0.26 -7.49
CA GLN A 347 -73.34 -0.72 -7.72
C GLN A 347 -72.64 -1.06 -6.40
N LEU A 348 -72.05 -2.24 -6.30
CA LEU A 348 -71.10 -2.61 -5.24
C LEU A 348 -69.66 -2.54 -5.76
N THR A 349 -68.70 -2.34 -4.86
CA THR A 349 -67.26 -2.37 -5.17
C THR A 349 -66.56 -3.31 -4.18
N ALA A 350 -65.80 -4.28 -4.68
CA ALA A 350 -64.95 -5.16 -3.88
C ALA A 350 -63.53 -4.60 -3.84
N THR A 351 -63.00 -4.31 -2.67
CA THR A 351 -61.66 -3.75 -2.49
C THR A 351 -60.69 -4.87 -2.10
N LEU A 352 -59.77 -5.22 -3.01
CA LEU A 352 -58.74 -6.22 -2.79
C LEU A 352 -57.49 -5.56 -2.20
N THR A 353 -57.09 -5.99 -1.02
CA THR A 353 -55.79 -5.67 -0.44
C THR A 353 -54.84 -6.83 -0.73
N LYS A 354 -53.75 -6.57 -1.44
CA LYS A 354 -52.72 -7.58 -1.75
C LYS A 354 -51.72 -7.71 -0.61
N ILE A 355 -50.95 -8.79 -0.65
CA ILE A 355 -49.89 -9.16 0.31
C ILE A 355 -48.83 -8.05 0.48
N ASP A 356 -48.60 -7.23 -0.55
CA ASP A 356 -47.66 -6.10 -0.54
C ASP A 356 -48.26 -4.79 0.02
N GLY A 357 -49.49 -4.83 0.52
CA GLY A 357 -50.22 -3.68 1.07
C GLY A 357 -50.90 -2.78 0.03
N SER A 358 -50.79 -3.09 -1.27
CA SER A 358 -51.50 -2.33 -2.30
C SER A 358 -53.00 -2.63 -2.29
N VAL A 359 -53.81 -1.57 -2.38
CA VAL A 359 -55.29 -1.63 -2.32
C VAL A 359 -55.87 -1.35 -3.71
N TRP A 360 -56.73 -2.24 -4.18
CA TRP A 360 -57.33 -2.20 -5.51
C TRP A 360 -58.85 -2.26 -5.41
N PRO A 361 -59.59 -1.18 -5.72
CA PRO A 361 -61.04 -1.23 -5.85
C PRO A 361 -61.42 -1.93 -7.16
N LEU A 362 -62.20 -2.99 -7.07
CA LEU A 362 -62.58 -3.87 -8.18
C LEU A 362 -64.11 -3.94 -8.28
N GLN A 363 -64.66 -3.45 -9.39
CA GLN A 363 -66.06 -3.66 -9.76
C GLN A 363 -66.19 -4.86 -10.70
N SER A 364 -65.32 -4.92 -11.72
CA SER A 364 -65.20 -6.08 -12.61
C SER A 364 -63.73 -6.45 -12.82
N HIS A 365 -63.41 -7.73 -12.73
CA HIS A 365 -62.09 -8.28 -13.03
C HIS A 365 -62.25 -9.74 -13.45
N GLY A 366 -61.46 -10.24 -14.41
CA GLY A 366 -61.59 -11.61 -14.93
C GLY A 366 -61.33 -12.73 -13.90
N LYS A 367 -60.83 -12.36 -12.72
CA LYS A 367 -60.56 -13.24 -11.57
C LYS A 367 -61.49 -12.98 -10.37
N LEU A 368 -62.40 -12.01 -10.49
CA LEU A 368 -63.41 -11.65 -9.50
C LEU A 368 -64.76 -12.21 -9.94
N THR A 369 -65.40 -12.98 -9.07
CA THR A 369 -66.74 -13.51 -9.30
C THR A 369 -67.71 -12.94 -8.28
N TRP A 370 -68.85 -12.47 -8.76
CA TRP A 370 -69.95 -12.02 -7.94
C TRP A 370 -71.07 -13.05 -7.97
N SER A 371 -71.70 -13.31 -6.82
CA SER A 371 -72.82 -14.23 -6.73
C SER A 371 -73.85 -13.73 -5.72
N SER A 372 -75.12 -14.06 -5.95
CA SER A 372 -76.23 -13.77 -5.03
C SER A 372 -76.70 -15.08 -4.42
N SER A 373 -76.90 -15.10 -3.10
CA SER A 373 -77.45 -16.26 -2.41
C SER A 373 -78.91 -16.55 -2.79
N ASN A 374 -79.62 -15.57 -3.36
CA ASN A 374 -81.00 -15.73 -3.82
C ASN A 374 -81.27 -14.87 -5.07
N THR A 375 -80.97 -15.44 -6.24
CA THR A 375 -81.16 -14.79 -7.55
C THR A 375 -82.62 -14.53 -7.92
N SER A 376 -83.57 -15.20 -7.26
CA SER A 376 -85.00 -14.93 -7.40
C SER A 376 -85.40 -13.59 -6.75
N THR A 377 -84.61 -13.11 -5.80
CA THR A 377 -84.84 -11.84 -5.07
C THR A 377 -84.05 -10.69 -5.68
N MET A 378 -82.75 -10.88 -5.91
CA MET A 378 -81.88 -9.93 -6.59
C MET A 378 -80.72 -10.65 -7.27
N THR A 379 -80.33 -10.19 -8.45
CA THR A 379 -79.20 -10.72 -9.21
C THR A 379 -78.03 -9.75 -9.14
N VAL A 380 -76.80 -10.27 -9.21
CA VAL A 380 -75.59 -9.47 -9.33
C VAL A 380 -74.86 -9.90 -10.60
N ASN A 381 -74.44 -8.93 -11.40
CA ASN A 381 -73.69 -9.24 -12.62
C ASN A 381 -72.17 -9.26 -12.35
N SER A 382 -71.38 -9.63 -13.36
CA SER A 382 -69.91 -9.74 -13.28
C SER A 382 -69.18 -8.40 -13.00
N SER A 383 -69.90 -7.28 -12.99
CA SER A 383 -69.38 -5.96 -12.62
C SER A 383 -69.78 -5.51 -11.22
N GLY A 384 -70.46 -6.34 -10.42
CA GLY A 384 -70.93 -5.97 -9.09
C GLY A 384 -72.19 -5.09 -9.08
N LEU A 385 -72.86 -4.95 -10.23
CA LEU A 385 -74.15 -4.26 -10.32
C LEU A 385 -75.26 -5.23 -9.89
N VAL A 386 -75.95 -4.86 -8.80
CA VAL A 386 -77.05 -5.63 -8.22
C VAL A 386 -78.37 -5.09 -8.77
N ALA A 387 -79.24 -5.97 -9.26
CA ALA A 387 -80.57 -5.67 -9.76
C ALA A 387 -81.64 -6.41 -8.95
N ALA A 388 -82.66 -5.70 -8.49
CA ALA A 388 -83.80 -6.31 -7.82
C ALA A 388 -84.65 -7.11 -8.83
N VAL A 389 -84.98 -8.37 -8.49
CA VAL A 389 -85.81 -9.26 -9.30
C VAL A 389 -87.20 -9.46 -8.68
N ALA A 390 -87.26 -9.57 -7.34
CA ALA A 390 -88.52 -9.60 -6.60
C ALA A 390 -88.83 -8.24 -5.96
N PRO A 391 -90.11 -7.90 -5.71
CA PRO A 391 -90.49 -6.62 -5.14
C PRO A 391 -90.11 -6.45 -3.66
N THR A 392 -89.81 -7.52 -2.93
CA THR A 392 -89.35 -7.52 -1.52
C THR A 392 -88.51 -8.76 -1.24
N GLY A 393 -87.51 -8.63 -0.36
CA GLY A 393 -86.69 -9.76 0.12
C GLY A 393 -85.25 -9.35 0.39
N THR A 394 -84.50 -10.22 1.08
CA THR A 394 -83.06 -10.06 1.33
C THR A 394 -82.25 -11.09 0.56
N ALA A 395 -81.05 -10.72 0.16
CA ALA A 395 -80.06 -11.64 -0.38
C ALA A 395 -78.66 -11.21 0.03
N THR A 396 -77.77 -12.19 0.16
CA THR A 396 -76.36 -11.96 0.45
C THR A 396 -75.59 -11.99 -0.86
N ILE A 397 -74.88 -10.91 -1.16
CA ILE A 397 -74.03 -10.79 -2.32
C ILE A 397 -72.60 -11.14 -1.92
N THR A 398 -72.01 -12.14 -2.57
CA THR A 398 -70.65 -12.62 -2.30
C THR A 398 -69.74 -12.21 -3.44
N ALA A 399 -68.61 -11.58 -3.10
CA ALA A 399 -67.50 -11.35 -4.00
C ALA A 399 -66.40 -12.37 -3.69
N HIS A 400 -65.88 -13.03 -4.71
CA HIS A 400 -64.83 -14.03 -4.58
C HIS A 400 -63.74 -13.79 -5.62
N PHE A 401 -62.54 -13.46 -5.15
CA PHE A 401 -61.37 -13.21 -5.99
C PHE A 401 -60.42 -14.40 -5.91
N VAL A 402 -60.23 -15.12 -7.03
CA VAL A 402 -59.30 -16.26 -7.12
C VAL A 402 -58.24 -16.00 -8.18
N ASP A 403 -57.00 -15.91 -7.74
CA ASP A 403 -55.83 -15.93 -8.62
C ASP A 403 -54.88 -17.03 -8.18
N ALA A 404 -55.06 -18.23 -8.75
CA ALA A 404 -54.20 -19.38 -8.50
C ALA A 404 -52.72 -19.12 -8.85
N THR A 405 -52.43 -18.16 -9.74
CA THR A 405 -51.05 -17.79 -10.10
C THR A 405 -50.36 -16.93 -9.04
N GLN A 406 -51.14 -16.24 -8.20
CA GLN A 406 -50.66 -15.42 -7.08
C GLN A 406 -51.02 -16.04 -5.71
N ALA A 407 -51.58 -17.26 -5.69
CA ALA A 407 -52.10 -17.94 -4.51
C ALA A 407 -53.12 -17.11 -3.71
N LEU A 408 -53.90 -16.26 -4.38
CA LEU A 408 -54.96 -15.45 -3.76
C LEU A 408 -56.32 -16.15 -3.93
N ASP A 409 -57.05 -16.35 -2.83
CA ASP A 409 -58.39 -16.94 -2.81
C ASP A 409 -59.18 -16.27 -1.67
N GLU A 410 -59.67 -15.05 -1.94
CA GLU A 410 -60.25 -14.17 -0.93
C GLU A 410 -61.74 -13.96 -1.18
N LYS A 411 -62.55 -14.02 -0.13
CA LYS A 411 -64.01 -13.89 -0.19
C LYS A 411 -64.52 -12.91 0.85
N ASP A 412 -65.55 -12.16 0.47
CA ASP A 412 -66.35 -11.39 1.42
C ASP A 412 -67.82 -11.45 1.03
N THR A 413 -68.71 -11.16 1.99
CA THR A 413 -70.16 -11.26 1.83
C THR A 413 -70.86 -10.00 2.34
N PHE A 414 -71.86 -9.53 1.60
CA PHE A 414 -72.55 -8.26 1.83
C PHE A 414 -74.06 -8.45 1.72
N GLU A 415 -74.81 -8.27 2.82
CA GLU A 415 -76.26 -8.49 2.85
C GLU A 415 -77.03 -7.25 2.34
N MET A 416 -78.02 -7.47 1.48
CA MET A 416 -78.80 -6.42 0.82
C MET A 416 -80.31 -6.70 0.83
N THR A 417 -81.11 -5.63 0.82
CA THR A 417 -82.59 -5.68 0.87
C THR A 417 -83.25 -4.92 -0.29
N VAL A 418 -84.37 -5.43 -0.84
CA VAL A 418 -85.20 -4.73 -1.84
C VAL A 418 -86.36 -3.96 -1.18
N GLY A 419 -86.53 -2.65 -1.46
CA GLY A 419 -87.68 -1.86 -0.98
C GLY A 419 -87.80 -0.41 -1.53
N SER A 420 -89.02 0.14 -1.61
CA SER A 420 -89.30 1.55 -2.00
C SER A 420 -90.07 2.29 -0.90
N GLY A 421 -89.66 3.53 -0.60
CA GLY A 421 -89.63 4.04 0.77
C GLY A 421 -90.95 4.30 1.50
N ALA A 422 -91.07 3.96 2.81
CA ALA A 422 -90.42 4.61 3.97
C ALA A 422 -88.92 4.33 4.26
N SER A 423 -88.27 3.43 3.53
CA SER A 423 -86.82 3.40 3.33
C SER A 423 -86.47 3.99 1.94
N CYS A 424 -86.04 5.26 1.89
CA CYS A 424 -85.49 6.01 0.74
C CYS A 424 -86.52 6.70 -0.22
N THR A 425 -86.64 8.04 -0.14
CA THR A 425 -87.53 8.97 -0.90
C THR A 425 -86.83 10.36 -1.03
N ASN A 426 -87.11 11.34 -1.91
CA ASN A 426 -88.05 11.59 -3.03
C ASN A 426 -87.58 12.84 -3.83
N SER A 427 -88.05 13.00 -5.09
CA SER A 427 -88.08 14.25 -5.90
C SER A 427 -89.54 14.74 -6.08
N GLY A 428 -89.78 16.03 -6.41
CA GLY A 428 -91.10 16.59 -6.85
C GLY A 428 -90.97 17.31 -8.19
N GLY A 429 -91.84 17.10 -9.21
CA GLY A 429 -93.13 17.77 -9.51
C GLY A 429 -93.01 18.49 -10.89
N GLY A 430 -93.96 18.66 -11.81
CA GLY A 430 -95.35 18.27 -12.04
C GLY A 430 -95.83 18.69 -13.46
N ASP A 431 -96.82 17.98 -14.00
CA ASP A 431 -98.01 18.36 -14.81
C ASP A 431 -98.04 18.96 -16.26
N ASN A 432 -98.88 18.27 -17.10
CA ASN A 432 -99.95 18.73 -18.03
C ASN A 432 -99.87 18.53 -19.58
N GLN A 433 -100.57 17.46 -20.05
CA GLN A 433 -101.52 17.23 -21.19
C GLN A 433 -101.70 18.27 -22.35
N PRO A 434 -102.44 17.97 -23.48
CA PRO A 434 -102.60 16.79 -24.38
C PRO A 434 -102.69 17.15 -25.91
N GLU A 435 -102.78 16.15 -26.82
CA GLU A 435 -103.70 16.04 -28.00
C GLU A 435 -103.17 15.36 -29.31
N ILE A 436 -103.91 14.31 -29.72
CA ILE A 436 -104.44 13.84 -31.04
C ILE A 436 -103.48 13.54 -32.24
N PRO A 437 -103.58 12.37 -32.91
CA PRO A 437 -102.57 11.88 -33.86
C PRO A 437 -102.89 12.10 -35.36
N GLU A 438 -101.89 12.54 -36.11
CA GLU A 438 -101.86 12.55 -37.60
C GLU A 438 -100.84 11.51 -38.11
N GLY A 439 -101.18 10.82 -39.22
CA GLY A 439 -100.41 9.70 -39.75
C GLY A 439 -99.00 10.10 -40.22
N ASN A 440 -97.98 9.47 -39.63
CA ASN A 440 -96.57 9.66 -39.93
C ASN A 440 -95.92 8.33 -40.35
N GLY A 441 -95.08 8.35 -41.38
CA GLY A 441 -94.14 7.27 -41.66
C GLY A 441 -92.87 7.47 -40.83
N SER A 442 -92.52 6.50 -39.98
CA SER A 442 -91.26 6.50 -39.22
C SER A 442 -90.33 5.41 -39.76
N GLY A 443 -89.11 5.79 -40.16
CA GLY A 443 -88.06 4.84 -40.48
C GLY A 443 -87.10 4.62 -39.32
N GLN A 444 -86.56 3.41 -39.20
CA GLN A 444 -85.44 3.09 -38.31
C GLN A 444 -84.36 2.37 -39.11
N CYS A 445 -83.09 2.67 -38.84
CA CYS A 445 -81.95 1.96 -39.42
C CYS A 445 -81.22 1.21 -38.31
N SER A 446 -81.02 -0.09 -38.49
CA SER A 446 -80.12 -0.89 -37.67
C SER A 446 -78.76 -0.98 -38.34
N TRP A 447 -77.68 -0.91 -37.59
CA TRP A 447 -76.32 -0.96 -38.12
C TRP A 447 -75.60 -2.27 -37.75
N THR A 448 -74.70 -2.70 -38.63
CA THR A 448 -73.74 -3.77 -38.38
C THR A 448 -72.35 -3.29 -38.80
N ILE A 449 -71.35 -3.47 -37.93
CA ILE A 449 -69.95 -3.16 -38.26
C ILE A 449 -69.37 -4.35 -39.02
N GLY A 450 -69.02 -4.17 -40.28
CA GLY A 450 -68.35 -5.21 -41.07
C GLY A 450 -66.93 -5.44 -40.56
N SER A 451 -66.43 -6.67 -40.70
CA SER A 451 -65.05 -7.00 -40.32
C SER A 451 -64.05 -6.14 -41.11
N PRO A 452 -63.08 -5.50 -40.44
CA PRO A 452 -62.12 -4.65 -41.12
C PRO A 452 -61.04 -5.48 -41.81
N SER A 453 -60.51 -4.98 -42.92
CA SER A 453 -59.36 -5.55 -43.64
C SER A 453 -58.12 -4.68 -43.45
N PRO A 454 -56.92 -5.28 -43.30
CA PRO A 454 -55.67 -4.51 -43.28
C PRO A 454 -55.43 -3.81 -44.62
N GLU A 455 -55.03 -2.54 -44.57
CA GLU A 455 -54.76 -1.73 -45.77
C GLU A 455 -53.27 -1.42 -45.92
N THR A 456 -52.70 -0.67 -44.97
CA THR A 456 -51.29 -0.25 -44.95
C THR A 456 -50.66 -0.53 -43.60
N VAL A 457 -49.35 -0.79 -43.58
CA VAL A 457 -48.57 -0.98 -42.35
C VAL A 457 -47.44 0.04 -42.25
N MET A 458 -47.17 0.54 -41.05
CA MET A 458 -46.02 1.40 -40.75
C MET A 458 -45.05 0.64 -39.84
N ARG A 459 -43.87 0.31 -40.36
CA ARG A 459 -42.83 -0.43 -39.64
C ARG A 459 -41.57 0.39 -39.48
N GLN A 460 -40.99 0.34 -38.29
CA GLN A 460 -39.68 0.88 -37.99
C GLN A 460 -39.09 0.10 -36.82
N SER A 461 -37.78 -0.02 -36.77
CA SER A 461 -37.08 -0.65 -35.67
C SER A 461 -35.67 -0.11 -35.57
N ASP A 462 -35.18 -0.03 -34.34
CA ASP A 462 -33.77 0.15 -34.03
C ASP A 462 -33.39 -0.86 -32.94
N MET A 463 -32.70 -1.92 -33.35
CA MET A 463 -32.41 -3.11 -32.52
C MET A 463 -30.93 -3.42 -32.44
N ASP A 464 -30.07 -2.64 -33.10
CA ASP A 464 -28.62 -2.73 -32.96
C ASP A 464 -28.17 -1.61 -32.04
N PRO A 465 -27.70 -1.90 -30.81
CA PRO A 465 -27.36 -0.86 -29.83
C PRO A 465 -26.11 -0.06 -30.17
N GLY A 466 -25.39 -0.37 -31.27
CA GLY A 466 -24.12 0.30 -31.59
C GLY A 466 -23.05 0.13 -30.51
N ALA A 467 -23.16 -0.95 -29.72
CA ALA A 467 -22.47 -1.08 -28.45
C ALA A 467 -20.95 -1.19 -28.62
N ASN A 468 -20.21 -0.26 -28.00
CA ASN A 468 -18.76 -0.25 -27.97
C ASN A 468 -18.22 0.04 -26.56
N GLY A 469 -16.95 -0.28 -26.31
CA GLY A 469 -16.38 0.02 -24.99
C GLY A 469 -14.87 -0.12 -24.91
N VAL A 470 -14.34 0.28 -23.76
CA VAL A 470 -12.91 0.33 -23.47
C VAL A 470 -12.61 -0.09 -22.04
N ILE A 471 -11.39 -0.60 -21.83
CA ILE A 471 -10.81 -0.87 -20.51
C ILE A 471 -9.45 -0.18 -20.49
N ARG A 472 -9.29 0.93 -19.76
CA ARG A 472 -8.03 1.68 -19.71
C ARG A 472 -7.62 1.98 -18.28
N ALA A 473 -6.41 2.52 -18.09
CA ALA A 473 -5.95 2.95 -16.77
C ALA A 473 -6.90 4.02 -16.23
N ASP A 474 -7.08 4.07 -14.91
CA ASP A 474 -7.86 5.12 -14.24
C ASP A 474 -7.33 6.54 -14.57
N ASP A 475 -8.07 7.55 -14.10
CA ASP A 475 -7.92 8.95 -14.50
C ASP A 475 -8.25 9.15 -15.98
N ARG A 476 -9.45 8.72 -16.40
CA ARG A 476 -9.95 8.82 -17.79
C ARG A 476 -9.67 10.20 -18.39
N ASP A 477 -9.14 10.21 -19.61
CA ASP A 477 -8.66 11.38 -20.36
C ASP A 477 -7.29 11.95 -19.88
N SER A 478 -6.70 11.36 -18.84
CA SER A 478 -5.39 11.67 -18.28
C SER A 478 -4.66 10.39 -17.83
N GLU A 479 -4.84 9.29 -18.56
CA GLU A 479 -4.34 7.98 -18.19
C GLU A 479 -2.82 7.98 -18.04
N LYS A 480 -2.35 7.63 -16.84
CA LYS A 480 -0.90 7.56 -16.55
C LYS A 480 -0.19 6.44 -17.30
N PHE A 481 -0.90 5.35 -17.60
CA PHE A 481 -0.37 4.16 -18.25
C PHE A 481 -1.12 3.85 -19.53
N ASP A 482 -0.39 3.49 -20.59
CA ASP A 482 -0.98 2.87 -21.78
C ASP A 482 -1.15 1.38 -21.53
N VAL A 483 -2.38 0.95 -21.27
CA VAL A 483 -2.73 -0.45 -20.98
C VAL A 483 -2.43 -1.42 -22.13
N LEU A 484 -2.28 -0.94 -23.37
CA LEU A 484 -1.85 -1.79 -24.49
C LEU A 484 -0.38 -2.19 -24.34
N LYS A 485 0.42 -1.29 -23.75
CA LYS A 485 1.87 -1.45 -23.55
C LYS A 485 2.20 -2.09 -22.21
N GLY A 486 1.59 -1.63 -21.14
CA GLY A 486 1.83 -2.12 -19.79
C GLY A 486 1.12 -1.29 -18.74
N ILE A 487 0.49 -1.97 -17.78
CA ILE A 487 0.05 -1.38 -16.53
C ILE A 487 0.47 -2.29 -15.37
N PRO A 488 1.08 -1.76 -14.30
CA PRO A 488 1.44 -2.55 -13.13
C PRO A 488 0.23 -3.11 -12.39
N THR A 489 0.44 -4.20 -11.65
CA THR A 489 -0.47 -4.57 -10.56
C THR A 489 -0.54 -3.46 -9.50
N SER A 490 -1.60 -3.45 -8.68
CA SER A 490 -1.87 -2.40 -7.69
C SER A 490 -2.10 -1.00 -8.29
N GLU A 491 -2.21 -0.89 -9.61
CA GLU A 491 -2.90 0.20 -10.30
C GLU A 491 -4.33 -0.20 -10.62
N SER A 492 -5.15 0.76 -11.00
CA SER A 492 -6.57 0.55 -11.25
C SER A 492 -6.96 0.89 -12.68
N LEU A 493 -8.00 0.20 -13.17
CA LEU A 493 -8.58 0.37 -14.49
C LEU A 493 -9.98 0.98 -14.37
N TYR A 494 -10.40 1.74 -15.37
CA TYR A 494 -11.81 2.01 -15.59
C TYR A 494 -12.34 1.16 -16.75
N THR A 495 -13.62 0.82 -16.66
CA THR A 495 -14.41 0.22 -17.75
C THR A 495 -15.44 1.23 -18.21
N ASN A 496 -15.64 1.36 -19.53
CA ASN A 496 -16.67 2.23 -20.09
C ASN A 496 -17.34 1.54 -21.28
N ALA A 497 -18.67 1.55 -21.34
CA ALA A 497 -19.44 1.17 -22.51
C ALA A 497 -20.29 2.34 -23.01
N LEU A 498 -20.51 2.41 -24.33
CA LEU A 498 -21.44 3.30 -25.00
C LEU A 498 -22.39 2.44 -25.82
N ALA A 499 -23.67 2.80 -25.81
CA ALA A 499 -24.72 2.15 -26.57
C ALA A 499 -25.93 3.08 -26.66
N ASP A 500 -26.89 2.73 -27.51
CA ASP A 500 -28.12 3.50 -27.66
C ASP A 500 -29.00 3.45 -26.40
N GLU A 501 -29.58 4.59 -26.05
CA GLU A 501 -30.32 4.79 -24.80
C GLU A 501 -31.60 3.93 -24.69
N TYR A 502 -32.16 3.49 -25.82
CA TYR A 502 -33.21 2.47 -25.90
C TYR A 502 -33.18 1.78 -27.25
N LEU A 503 -33.82 0.61 -27.33
CA LEU A 503 -34.08 -0.09 -28.59
C LEU A 503 -35.58 -0.18 -28.80
N PHE A 504 -36.05 -0.26 -30.04
CA PHE A 504 -37.47 -0.40 -30.30
C PHE A 504 -37.79 -1.14 -31.59
N LYS A 505 -39.02 -1.64 -31.66
CA LYS A 505 -39.62 -2.21 -32.86
C LYS A 505 -41.12 -1.90 -32.86
N GLN A 506 -41.59 -1.29 -33.94
CA GLN A 506 -42.99 -0.92 -34.14
C GLN A 506 -43.56 -1.51 -35.44
N ASP A 507 -44.83 -1.91 -35.38
CA ASP A 507 -45.68 -2.26 -36.52
C ASP A 507 -47.10 -1.74 -36.26
N TRP A 508 -47.46 -0.63 -36.91
CA TRP A 508 -48.81 -0.07 -36.89
C TRP A 508 -49.61 -0.57 -38.10
N GLY A 509 -50.77 -1.16 -37.87
CA GLY A 509 -51.66 -1.65 -38.93
C GLY A 509 -52.86 -0.73 -39.12
N LYS A 510 -53.04 -0.19 -40.33
CA LYS A 510 -54.27 0.51 -40.71
C LYS A 510 -55.34 -0.50 -41.09
N MET A 511 -56.47 -0.45 -40.40
CA MET A 511 -57.63 -1.29 -40.58
C MET A 511 -58.75 -0.48 -41.23
N SER A 512 -59.28 -0.94 -42.35
CA SER A 512 -60.35 -0.25 -43.09
C SER A 512 -61.54 -1.19 -43.28
N GLY A 513 -62.76 -0.69 -43.10
CA GLY A 513 -63.98 -1.47 -43.19
C GLY A 513 -65.20 -0.62 -43.50
N LYS A 514 -66.38 -1.24 -43.47
CA LYS A 514 -67.66 -0.56 -43.71
C LYS A 514 -68.66 -0.87 -42.61
N THR A 515 -69.35 0.16 -42.12
CA THR A 515 -70.59 0.00 -41.36
C THR A 515 -71.75 -0.09 -42.35
N THR A 516 -72.50 -1.18 -42.29
CA THR A 516 -73.73 -1.38 -43.08
C THR A 516 -74.91 -0.94 -42.25
N TYR A 517 -75.75 -0.04 -42.79
CA TYR A 517 -77.01 0.36 -42.19
C TYR A 517 -78.15 -0.25 -43.00
N ASP A 518 -78.91 -1.14 -42.36
CA ASP A 518 -80.14 -1.72 -42.89
C ASP A 518 -81.30 -0.83 -42.47
N CYS A 519 -81.80 -0.03 -43.41
CA CYS A 519 -82.86 0.94 -43.16
C CYS A 519 -84.21 0.37 -43.59
N THR A 520 -85.18 0.43 -42.69
CA THR A 520 -86.58 0.08 -42.97
C THR A 520 -87.44 1.33 -42.73
N VAL A 521 -88.10 1.81 -43.77
CA VAL A 521 -89.00 2.97 -43.69
C VAL A 521 -90.40 2.53 -44.06
N GLU A 522 -91.33 2.58 -43.10
CA GLU A 522 -92.74 2.38 -43.38
C GLU A 522 -93.38 3.71 -43.77
N VAL A 523 -94.00 3.77 -44.94
CA VAL A 523 -94.71 4.96 -45.42
C VAL A 523 -96.18 4.59 -45.61
N THR A 524 -97.05 5.28 -44.88
CA THR A 524 -98.50 5.15 -45.03
C THR A 524 -99.00 6.13 -46.09
N TYR A 525 -99.57 5.61 -47.17
CA TYR A 525 -100.17 6.40 -48.23
C TYR A 525 -101.68 6.50 -48.01
N ALA A 526 -102.19 7.73 -47.89
CA ALA A 526 -103.61 7.99 -48.02
C ALA A 526 -104.01 7.88 -49.50
N ARG A 527 -105.03 7.09 -49.82
CA ARG A 527 -105.54 6.92 -51.17
C ARG A 527 -107.01 7.29 -51.24
N GLN A 528 -107.40 7.89 -52.35
CA GLN A 528 -108.77 8.29 -52.63
C GLN A 528 -109.16 7.83 -54.04
N TRP A 529 -110.30 7.16 -54.18
CA TRP A 529 -110.88 6.77 -55.47
C TRP A 529 -112.40 6.84 -55.45
N THR A 530 -113.05 6.77 -56.60
CA THR A 530 -114.51 6.88 -56.72
C THR A 530 -115.16 5.52 -56.95
N VAL A 531 -116.33 5.28 -56.33
CA VAL A 531 -117.21 4.12 -56.58
C VAL A 531 -118.60 4.62 -57.00
N PRO A 532 -119.38 3.85 -57.80
CA PRO A 532 -120.73 4.29 -58.22
C PRO A 532 -121.65 4.51 -57.02
N GLY A 533 -122.43 5.61 -57.01
CA GLY A 533 -123.42 5.90 -55.99
C GLY A 533 -124.67 5.01 -56.10
N PRO A 534 -125.51 4.95 -55.05
CA PRO A 534 -126.73 4.14 -55.02
C PRO A 534 -127.62 4.40 -56.26
N GLN A 535 -128.18 3.34 -56.85
CA GLN A 535 -128.91 3.39 -58.12
C GLN A 535 -130.09 4.37 -58.09
N VAL A 536 -130.20 5.19 -59.13
CA VAL A 536 -131.37 6.02 -59.42
C VAL A 536 -132.21 5.31 -60.48
N CYS A 537 -133.39 4.83 -60.09
CA CYS A 537 -134.28 4.08 -60.96
C CYS A 537 -135.41 4.97 -61.49
N THR A 538 -135.60 4.98 -62.81
CA THR A 538 -136.77 5.58 -63.48
C THR A 538 -137.46 4.51 -64.35
N GLU A 539 -138.68 4.76 -64.85
CA GLU A 539 -139.51 3.79 -65.59
C GLU A 539 -138.87 3.21 -66.87
N THR A 540 -137.68 3.67 -67.28
CA THR A 540 -136.92 3.14 -68.42
C THR A 540 -135.59 2.46 -68.06
N GLY A 541 -135.28 2.29 -66.77
CA GLY A 541 -134.11 1.55 -66.28
C GLY A 541 -133.36 2.22 -65.14
N CYS A 542 -132.58 1.44 -64.37
CA CYS A 542 -131.77 1.93 -63.26
C CYS A 542 -130.36 2.32 -63.74
N THR A 543 -129.93 3.56 -63.44
CA THR A 543 -128.56 4.03 -63.69
C THR A 543 -127.84 4.26 -62.35
N PRO A 544 -126.51 4.00 -62.26
CA PRO A 544 -125.77 4.26 -61.03
C PRO A 544 -125.79 5.75 -60.66
N GLY A 545 -125.98 6.08 -59.38
CA GLY A 545 -125.95 7.47 -58.89
C GLY A 545 -124.55 8.10 -58.98
N PRO A 546 -124.45 9.44 -58.79
CA PRO A 546 -123.18 10.16 -58.89
C PRO A 546 -122.07 9.53 -58.02
N PRO A 547 -120.82 9.48 -58.50
CA PRO A 547 -119.76 8.72 -57.83
C PRO A 547 -119.50 9.19 -56.39
N VAL A 548 -119.43 8.26 -55.45
CA VAL A 548 -119.12 8.54 -54.04
C VAL A 548 -117.63 8.31 -53.80
N THR A 549 -117.01 9.20 -53.02
CA THR A 549 -115.59 9.09 -52.67
C THR A 549 -115.38 7.97 -51.66
N LYS A 550 -114.42 7.09 -51.93
CA LYS A 550 -113.90 6.11 -50.96
C LYS A 550 -112.44 6.45 -50.63
N THR A 551 -112.08 6.33 -49.36
CA THR A 551 -110.72 6.54 -48.86
C THR A 551 -110.21 5.30 -48.13
N ASP A 552 -108.93 4.99 -48.28
CA ASP A 552 -108.22 4.07 -47.40
C ASP A 552 -106.80 4.57 -47.11
N THR A 553 -106.13 3.88 -46.20
CA THR A 553 -104.70 4.03 -45.95
C THR A 553 -104.01 2.71 -46.26
N GLN A 554 -102.96 2.75 -47.08
CA GLN A 554 -102.14 1.58 -47.34
C GLN A 554 -100.68 1.88 -47.02
N SER A 555 -100.10 1.13 -46.09
CA SER A 555 -98.66 1.18 -45.79
C SER A 555 -97.86 0.39 -46.82
N LYS A 556 -96.70 0.93 -47.21
CA LYS A 556 -95.66 0.22 -47.95
C LYS A 556 -94.33 0.39 -47.24
N THR A 557 -93.65 -0.74 -47.04
CA THR A 557 -92.33 -0.78 -46.42
C THR A 557 -91.26 -0.69 -47.49
N TYR A 558 -90.31 0.22 -47.31
CA TYR A 558 -89.12 0.36 -48.14
C TYR A 558 -87.91 -0.13 -47.35
N THR A 559 -87.15 -1.05 -47.94
CA THR A 559 -85.89 -1.55 -47.37
C THR A 559 -84.74 -1.23 -48.32
N PHE A 560 -83.66 -0.68 -47.78
CA PHE A 560 -82.44 -0.39 -48.53
C PHE A 560 -81.23 -0.34 -47.59
N GLN A 561 -80.05 -0.56 -48.18
CA GLN A 561 -78.78 -0.47 -47.48
C GLN A 561 -78.02 0.81 -47.87
N LEU A 562 -77.33 1.38 -46.89
CA LEU A 562 -76.30 2.38 -47.10
C LEU A 562 -75.04 2.03 -46.29
N PHE A 563 -73.89 2.50 -46.76
CA PHE A 563 -72.59 2.16 -46.19
C PHE A 563 -71.86 3.41 -45.69
N ARG A 564 -71.17 3.27 -44.55
CA ARG A 564 -70.20 4.25 -44.05
C ARG A 564 -68.84 3.58 -43.94
N ASP A 565 -67.92 4.02 -44.79
CA ASP A 565 -66.53 3.57 -44.71
C ASP A 565 -65.92 4.10 -43.40
N TYR A 566 -65.03 3.33 -42.80
CA TYR A 566 -64.28 3.75 -41.63
C TYR A 566 -62.84 3.23 -41.74
N SER A 567 -61.89 3.91 -41.11
CA SER A 567 -60.53 3.40 -40.92
C SER A 567 -59.94 3.80 -39.57
N TYR A 568 -59.14 2.93 -38.97
CA TYR A 568 -58.44 3.17 -37.71
C TYR A 568 -57.09 2.44 -37.71
N TRP A 569 -56.20 2.81 -36.79
CA TRP A 569 -54.90 2.19 -36.61
C TRP A 569 -54.87 1.33 -35.35
N LYS A 570 -54.26 0.16 -35.49
CA LYS A 570 -54.01 -0.77 -34.38
C LYS A 570 -52.53 -1.10 -34.25
N ILE A 571 -52.15 -1.62 -33.10
CA ILE A 571 -50.81 -2.10 -32.78
C ILE A 571 -50.69 -3.57 -33.18
N ASN A 572 -49.92 -3.85 -34.23
CA ASN A 572 -49.57 -5.23 -34.58
C ASN A 572 -48.42 -5.75 -33.71
N ASN A 573 -47.39 -4.92 -33.48
CA ASN A 573 -46.24 -5.23 -32.62
C ASN A 573 -45.65 -3.93 -32.07
N LEU A 574 -45.29 -3.94 -30.78
CA LEU A 574 -44.68 -2.83 -30.07
C LEU A 574 -43.70 -3.38 -29.05
N GLU A 575 -42.41 -3.15 -29.26
CA GLU A 575 -41.33 -3.50 -28.35
C GLU A 575 -40.50 -2.23 -28.08
N VAL A 576 -40.21 -1.96 -26.80
CA VAL A 576 -39.27 -0.90 -26.40
C VAL A 576 -38.42 -1.44 -25.26
N TYR A 577 -37.10 -1.27 -25.35
CA TYR A 577 -36.16 -1.83 -24.41
C TYR A 577 -35.35 -0.74 -23.71
N LYS A 578 -35.13 -0.88 -22.40
CA LYS A 578 -34.24 -0.03 -21.61
C LYS A 578 -32.90 -0.73 -21.37
N ILE A 579 -31.83 0.03 -21.18
CA ILE A 579 -30.56 -0.51 -20.69
C ILE A 579 -30.74 -1.05 -19.26
N ASN A 580 -30.29 -2.28 -19.02
CA ASN A 580 -30.22 -2.92 -17.70
C ASN A 580 -28.81 -2.78 -17.09
N GLN A 581 -27.80 -3.31 -17.79
CA GLN A 581 -26.40 -3.31 -17.35
C GLN A 581 -25.45 -3.58 -18.53
N ALA A 582 -24.16 -3.34 -18.31
CA ALA A 582 -23.11 -3.84 -19.17
C ALA A 582 -22.06 -4.61 -18.36
N GLU A 583 -21.51 -5.66 -18.94
CA GLU A 583 -20.49 -6.50 -18.34
C GLU A 583 -19.22 -6.45 -19.18
N MET A 584 -18.07 -6.35 -18.50
CA MET A 584 -16.75 -6.33 -19.12
C MET A 584 -15.88 -7.41 -18.46
N SER A 585 -15.14 -8.15 -19.27
CA SER A 585 -14.25 -9.23 -18.81
C SER A 585 -12.85 -9.03 -19.36
N ASN A 586 -11.84 -9.19 -18.52
CA ASN A 586 -10.43 -9.17 -18.87
C ASN A 586 -9.62 -9.76 -17.71
N TYR A 587 -8.47 -10.38 -18.01
CA TYR A 587 -7.53 -10.93 -17.02
C TYR A 587 -7.17 -9.95 -15.89
N ALA A 588 -7.00 -8.66 -16.21
CA ALA A 588 -6.57 -7.61 -15.28
C ALA A 588 -7.70 -7.06 -14.40
N LEU A 589 -8.96 -7.35 -14.70
CA LEU A 589 -10.09 -6.88 -13.89
C LEU A 589 -10.21 -7.65 -12.56
N PRO A 590 -10.73 -7.02 -11.50
CA PRO A 590 -11.04 -7.70 -10.24
C PRO A 590 -11.94 -8.91 -10.48
N GLY A 591 -11.49 -10.10 -10.08
CA GLY A 591 -12.23 -11.35 -10.31
C GLY A 591 -12.41 -11.72 -11.80
N GLY A 592 -11.71 -11.06 -12.72
CA GLY A 592 -11.77 -11.28 -14.17
C GLY A 592 -12.97 -10.64 -14.88
N LYS A 593 -13.93 -10.07 -14.14
CA LYS A 593 -15.18 -9.52 -14.68
C LYS A 593 -15.70 -8.37 -13.82
N VAL A 594 -16.20 -7.34 -14.47
CA VAL A 594 -16.83 -6.17 -13.85
C VAL A 594 -18.19 -5.92 -14.46
N ILE A 595 -19.17 -5.60 -13.61
CA ILE A 595 -20.52 -5.20 -14.00
C ILE A 595 -20.65 -3.68 -13.80
N MET A 596 -21.19 -2.99 -14.81
CA MET A 596 -21.53 -1.58 -14.86
C MET A 596 -23.05 -1.45 -14.93
N THR A 597 -23.65 -0.84 -13.92
CA THR A 597 -25.07 -0.48 -13.92
C THR A 597 -25.24 0.98 -14.34
N PRO A 598 -26.24 1.33 -15.16
CA PRO A 598 -26.46 2.70 -15.63
C PRO A 598 -26.56 3.72 -14.48
N SER A 599 -25.77 4.79 -14.55
CA SER A 599 -25.81 5.93 -13.62
C SER A 599 -26.25 7.20 -14.35
N GLY A 600 -27.13 8.01 -13.74
CA GLY A 600 -27.65 9.23 -14.39
C GLY A 600 -28.47 8.97 -15.68
N TYR A 601 -28.83 7.71 -15.93
CA TYR A 601 -29.69 7.30 -17.06
C TYR A 601 -31.15 7.38 -16.66
N THR A 602 -31.96 8.03 -17.50
CA THR A 602 -33.41 8.06 -17.36
C THR A 602 -34.00 7.03 -18.32
N PRO A 603 -34.56 5.91 -17.81
CA PRO A 603 -35.13 4.89 -18.68
C PRO A 603 -36.30 5.44 -19.50
N PRO A 604 -36.50 4.96 -20.75
CA PRO A 604 -37.69 5.25 -21.52
C PRO A 604 -38.97 4.81 -20.78
N SER A 605 -40.05 5.58 -20.94
CA SER A 605 -41.39 5.23 -20.46
C SER A 605 -42.30 4.87 -21.62
N LEU A 606 -43.00 3.74 -21.52
CA LEU A 606 -43.98 3.28 -22.49
C LEU A 606 -45.33 3.07 -21.80
N ASP A 607 -46.37 3.66 -22.38
CA ASP A 607 -47.76 3.44 -22.01
C ASP A 607 -48.55 3.15 -23.28
N SER A 608 -49.31 2.06 -23.31
CA SER A 608 -50.06 1.65 -24.49
C SER A 608 -51.36 0.97 -24.12
N SER A 609 -52.32 1.05 -25.04
CA SER A 609 -53.60 0.33 -24.96
C SER A 609 -53.92 -0.23 -26.33
N ASN A 610 -54.28 -1.51 -26.36
CA ASN A 610 -54.66 -2.24 -27.57
C ASN A 610 -55.92 -3.05 -27.30
N ASP A 611 -56.87 -3.01 -28.24
CA ASP A 611 -58.00 -3.93 -28.27
C ASP A 611 -58.17 -4.55 -29.68
N PRO A 612 -58.14 -5.88 -29.84
CA PRO A 612 -58.29 -6.49 -31.15
C PRO A 612 -59.71 -6.43 -31.72
N ASP A 613 -60.74 -6.12 -30.92
CA ASP A 613 -62.13 -6.07 -31.35
C ASP A 613 -62.45 -4.78 -32.10
N VAL A 614 -62.98 -4.89 -33.32
CA VAL A 614 -63.44 -3.74 -34.12
C VAL A 614 -64.50 -2.90 -33.39
N ASN A 615 -65.30 -3.50 -32.51
CA ASN A 615 -66.32 -2.79 -31.75
C ASN A 615 -65.73 -1.84 -30.71
N SER A 616 -64.48 -2.03 -30.29
CA SER A 616 -63.78 -1.08 -29.41
C SER A 616 -63.39 0.21 -30.17
N HIS A 617 -63.13 0.07 -31.47
CA HIS A 617 -62.60 1.12 -32.33
C HIS A 617 -63.68 1.90 -33.08
N VAL A 618 -64.78 1.26 -33.46
CA VAL A 618 -65.78 1.85 -34.35
C VAL A 618 -67.09 2.08 -33.60
N ARG A 619 -67.60 3.31 -33.65
CA ARG A 619 -68.87 3.73 -33.05
C ARG A 619 -69.79 4.25 -34.17
N PRO A 620 -70.67 3.40 -34.72
CA PRO A 620 -71.70 3.80 -35.67
C PRO A 620 -72.60 4.91 -35.11
N ALA A 621 -72.94 5.89 -35.93
CA ALA A 621 -73.85 6.95 -35.56
C ALA A 621 -75.30 6.50 -35.77
N ASN A 622 -76.19 6.77 -34.81
CA ASN A 622 -77.61 6.53 -35.02
C ASN A 622 -78.14 7.41 -36.16
N THR A 623 -79.00 6.83 -37.00
CA THR A 623 -79.66 7.59 -38.07
C THR A 623 -80.74 8.47 -37.45
N SER A 624 -80.70 9.77 -37.73
CA SER A 624 -81.76 10.69 -37.29
C SER A 624 -83.10 10.35 -37.97
N SER A 625 -84.21 10.71 -37.32
CA SER A 625 -85.56 10.31 -37.77
C SER A 625 -85.80 10.69 -39.23
N ILE A 626 -86.07 9.69 -40.07
CA ILE A 626 -86.44 9.89 -41.48
C ILE A 626 -87.94 10.20 -41.51
N THR A 627 -88.29 11.48 -41.62
CA THR A 627 -89.68 11.94 -41.75
C THR A 627 -89.99 12.21 -43.22
N PHE A 628 -90.89 11.41 -43.79
CA PHE A 628 -91.35 11.57 -45.17
C PHE A 628 -92.87 11.61 -45.20
N SER A 629 -93.42 12.74 -45.63
CA SER A 629 -94.87 12.93 -45.80
C SER A 629 -95.23 12.79 -47.28
N PRO A 630 -95.79 11.64 -47.72
CA PRO A 630 -96.18 11.46 -49.11
C PRO A 630 -97.43 12.31 -49.45
N PRO A 631 -97.55 12.82 -50.69
CA PRO A 631 -98.77 13.48 -51.15
C PRO A 631 -99.94 12.48 -51.29
N LEU A 632 -101.18 12.97 -51.18
CA LEU A 632 -102.41 12.19 -51.38
C LEU A 632 -102.46 11.55 -52.78
N LEU A 633 -102.74 10.25 -52.86
CA LEU A 633 -102.84 9.52 -54.13
C LEU A 633 -104.30 9.42 -54.60
N THR A 634 -104.62 9.97 -55.77
CA THR A 634 -105.97 9.95 -56.36
C THR A 634 -106.07 8.98 -57.53
N GLY A 635 -106.99 8.00 -57.45
CA GLY A 635 -107.30 7.02 -58.50
C GLY A 635 -108.66 7.25 -59.18
N GLY A 636 -108.95 6.46 -60.21
CA GLY A 636 -110.18 6.55 -61.02
C GLY A 636 -111.36 5.69 -60.51
N LEU A 637 -112.44 5.62 -61.30
CA LEU A 637 -113.66 4.86 -60.95
C LEU A 637 -113.33 3.36 -60.74
N ASN A 638 -113.64 2.81 -59.57
CA ASN A 638 -113.38 1.43 -59.15
C ASN A 638 -111.90 0.98 -59.19
N SER A 639 -110.93 1.90 -59.23
CA SER A 639 -109.50 1.57 -59.31
C SER A 639 -108.69 2.37 -58.29
N PRO A 640 -108.30 1.75 -57.15
CA PRO A 640 -107.38 2.40 -56.22
C PRO A 640 -106.02 2.63 -56.90
N PRO A 641 -105.36 3.78 -56.69
CA PRO A 641 -104.07 4.08 -57.32
C PRO A 641 -102.97 3.16 -56.78
N SER A 642 -102.01 2.79 -57.64
CA SER A 642 -100.84 2.01 -57.25
C SER A 642 -99.85 2.85 -56.44
N LEU A 643 -99.18 2.23 -55.47
CA LEU A 643 -98.24 2.93 -54.60
C LEU A 643 -96.94 3.24 -55.36
N PRO A 644 -96.47 4.52 -55.37
CA PRO A 644 -95.19 4.89 -55.99
C PRO A 644 -93.99 4.15 -55.39
N ASP A 645 -92.85 4.18 -56.09
CA ASP A 645 -91.58 3.72 -55.55
C ASP A 645 -90.70 4.91 -55.14
N HIS A 646 -90.58 5.15 -53.83
CA HIS A 646 -89.76 6.22 -53.27
C HIS A 646 -88.40 5.73 -52.78
N THR A 647 -87.95 4.52 -53.14
CA THR A 647 -86.70 3.92 -52.67
C THR A 647 -85.48 4.85 -52.84
N SER A 648 -85.32 5.51 -54.00
CA SER A 648 -84.19 6.42 -54.22
C SER A 648 -84.27 7.71 -53.39
N THR A 649 -85.46 8.25 -53.18
CA THR A 649 -85.68 9.48 -52.39
C THR A 649 -85.46 9.22 -50.91
N LEU A 650 -86.02 8.12 -50.38
CA LEU A 650 -85.87 7.71 -49.00
C LEU A 650 -84.43 7.26 -48.69
N LYS A 651 -83.75 6.62 -49.65
CA LYS A 651 -82.31 6.31 -49.54
C LYS A 651 -81.46 7.57 -49.47
N GLY A 652 -81.71 8.58 -50.32
CA GLY A 652 -81.01 9.87 -50.25
C GLY A 652 -81.26 10.63 -48.95
N MET A 653 -82.48 10.56 -48.40
CA MET A 653 -82.81 11.12 -47.08
C MET A 653 -82.09 10.38 -45.95
N ALA A 654 -82.07 9.05 -45.98
CA ALA A 654 -81.31 8.24 -45.02
C ALA A 654 -79.81 8.54 -45.09
N GLU A 655 -79.23 8.61 -46.30
CA GLU A 655 -77.82 8.98 -46.50
C GLU A 655 -77.50 10.40 -46.03
N SER A 656 -78.43 11.35 -46.07
CA SER A 656 -78.24 12.68 -45.49
C SER A 656 -78.39 12.67 -43.96
N ASN A 657 -79.22 11.78 -43.41
CA ASN A 657 -79.61 11.73 -42.00
C ASN A 657 -78.80 10.76 -41.15
N THR A 658 -77.96 9.91 -41.76
CA THR A 658 -77.02 9.00 -41.09
C THR A 658 -75.61 9.62 -41.09
N PRO A 659 -75.08 10.11 -39.95
CA PRO A 659 -73.72 10.63 -39.90
C PRO A 659 -72.66 9.55 -40.22
N GLN A 660 -71.42 9.99 -40.43
CA GLN A 660 -70.28 9.06 -40.52
C GLN A 660 -70.05 8.37 -39.17
N SER A 661 -69.54 7.14 -39.22
CA SER A 661 -69.11 6.42 -38.00
C SER A 661 -67.96 7.17 -37.35
N LYS A 662 -67.91 7.15 -36.01
CA LYS A 662 -66.75 7.62 -35.28
C LYS A 662 -65.77 6.48 -35.06
N VAL A 663 -64.48 6.80 -35.04
CA VAL A 663 -63.40 5.83 -34.92
C VAL A 663 -62.37 6.28 -33.90
N SER A 664 -61.72 5.34 -33.23
CA SER A 664 -60.59 5.57 -32.34
C SER A 664 -59.51 4.55 -32.64
N ASN A 665 -58.24 4.99 -32.72
CA ASN A 665 -57.12 4.07 -32.82
C ASN A 665 -56.86 3.38 -31.47
N ASP A 666 -55.93 2.43 -31.48
CA ASP A 666 -55.16 2.10 -30.28
C ASP A 666 -54.39 3.32 -29.73
N MET A 667 -53.79 3.17 -28.56
CA MET A 667 -53.05 4.24 -27.90
C MET A 667 -51.60 3.85 -27.65
N VAL A 668 -50.67 4.78 -27.94
CA VAL A 668 -49.25 4.67 -27.59
C VAL A 668 -48.73 6.03 -27.15
N ASN A 669 -48.29 6.13 -25.91
CA ASN A 669 -47.52 7.23 -25.35
C ASN A 669 -46.09 6.78 -25.07
N PHE A 670 -45.11 7.53 -25.58
CA PHE A 670 -43.69 7.28 -25.38
C PHE A 670 -43.00 8.54 -24.85
N ASN A 671 -42.30 8.43 -23.72
CA ASN A 671 -41.64 9.56 -23.04
C ASN A 671 -42.53 10.81 -22.93
N GLY A 672 -43.81 10.62 -22.58
CA GLY A 672 -44.81 11.69 -22.46
C GLY A 672 -45.37 12.25 -23.79
N SER A 673 -44.91 11.75 -24.95
CA SER A 673 -45.42 12.13 -26.27
C SER A 673 -46.36 11.07 -26.83
N THR A 674 -47.52 11.47 -27.36
CA THR A 674 -48.48 10.55 -27.99
C THR A 674 -48.04 10.21 -29.41
N LEU A 675 -47.60 8.98 -29.63
CA LEU A 675 -47.26 8.44 -30.95
C LEU A 675 -48.49 7.91 -31.68
N MET A 676 -49.45 7.35 -30.95
CA MET A 676 -50.75 6.92 -31.49
C MET A 676 -51.86 7.40 -30.56
N SER A 677 -52.78 8.21 -31.10
CA SER A 677 -53.87 8.79 -30.31
C SER A 677 -55.15 8.01 -30.48
N SER A 678 -55.77 7.63 -29.35
CA SER A 678 -57.11 7.05 -29.27
C SER A 678 -58.22 8.11 -29.24
N SER A 679 -57.93 9.36 -29.60
CA SER A 679 -58.95 10.41 -29.69
C SER A 679 -59.99 10.05 -30.75
N GLU A 680 -61.26 10.16 -30.39
CA GLU A 680 -62.37 9.86 -31.29
C GLU A 680 -62.43 10.85 -32.46
N THR A 681 -62.33 10.35 -33.69
CA THR A 681 -62.45 11.13 -34.93
C THR A 681 -63.58 10.61 -35.80
N THR A 682 -63.97 11.40 -36.81
CA THR A 682 -65.01 10.99 -37.76
C THR A 682 -64.38 10.28 -38.95
N LYS A 683 -64.91 9.10 -39.31
CA LYS A 683 -64.51 8.27 -40.45
C LYS A 683 -63.09 7.67 -40.36
N ASP A 684 -62.07 8.50 -40.24
CA ASP A 684 -60.66 8.09 -40.30
C ASP A 684 -59.92 8.46 -39.01
N GLY A 685 -59.27 7.47 -38.39
CA GLY A 685 -58.44 7.65 -37.20
C GLY A 685 -57.19 8.50 -37.49
N PRO A 686 -56.66 9.25 -36.49
CA PRO A 686 -55.42 10.01 -36.66
C PRO A 686 -54.27 9.13 -37.17
N ILE A 687 -53.40 9.64 -38.05
CA ILE A 687 -52.24 8.87 -38.52
C ILE A 687 -51.18 8.79 -37.40
N PRO A 688 -50.70 7.58 -37.02
CA PRO A 688 -49.67 7.43 -36.00
C PRO A 688 -48.34 8.05 -36.44
N SER A 689 -47.55 8.47 -35.48
CA SER A 689 -46.16 8.87 -35.66
C SER A 689 -45.21 7.71 -35.41
N ASN A 690 -44.00 7.82 -35.97
CA ASN A 690 -42.93 6.89 -35.71
C ASN A 690 -42.21 7.21 -34.40
N PHE A 691 -41.62 6.19 -33.78
CA PHE A 691 -40.68 6.38 -32.69
C PHE A 691 -39.50 7.27 -33.14
N PRO A 692 -39.04 8.20 -32.27
CA PRO A 692 -37.79 8.90 -32.53
C PRO A 692 -36.64 7.88 -32.55
N ASN A 693 -35.60 8.15 -33.36
CA ASN A 693 -34.40 7.32 -33.33
C ASN A 693 -33.67 7.54 -31.99
N PRO A 694 -33.19 6.47 -31.34
CA PRO A 694 -32.44 6.59 -30.09
C PRO A 694 -31.12 7.32 -30.32
N THR A 695 -30.61 7.91 -29.24
CA THR A 695 -29.26 8.48 -29.22
C THR A 695 -28.33 7.68 -28.32
N THR A 696 -27.03 7.74 -28.58
CA THR A 696 -26.04 7.10 -27.71
C THR A 696 -26.02 7.75 -26.34
N ILE A 697 -26.01 6.93 -25.29
CA ILE A 697 -25.95 7.40 -23.91
C ILE A 697 -24.74 8.31 -23.64
N ASN A 698 -24.86 9.17 -22.63
CA ASN A 698 -23.72 9.91 -22.10
C ASN A 698 -22.62 8.94 -21.62
N ARG A 699 -21.36 9.29 -21.83
CA ARG A 699 -20.18 8.49 -21.48
C ARG A 699 -20.10 8.07 -20.01
N ASP A 700 -20.80 8.76 -19.12
CA ASP A 700 -20.82 8.48 -17.68
C ASP A 700 -21.91 7.50 -17.25
N VAL A 701 -22.80 7.12 -18.17
CA VAL A 701 -23.91 6.22 -17.87
C VAL A 701 -23.43 4.82 -17.55
N LEU A 702 -22.67 4.20 -18.46
CA LEU A 702 -22.05 2.90 -18.25
C LEU A 702 -20.55 3.07 -18.05
N TYR A 703 -20.18 3.68 -16.92
CA TYR A 703 -18.80 3.96 -16.53
C TYR A 703 -18.54 3.45 -15.11
N LYS A 704 -17.40 2.78 -14.92
CA LYS A 704 -16.97 2.32 -13.60
C LYS A 704 -15.46 2.47 -13.44
N PRO A 705 -14.99 3.39 -12.59
CA PRO A 705 -13.57 3.57 -12.26
C PRO A 705 -13.12 2.61 -11.15
N SER A 706 -11.83 2.68 -10.79
CA SER A 706 -11.27 2.06 -9.58
C SER A 706 -11.32 0.54 -9.54
N ASN A 707 -11.24 -0.11 -10.70
CA ASN A 707 -11.13 -1.56 -10.79
C ASN A 707 -9.65 -1.96 -10.61
N MET A 708 -9.23 -2.16 -9.36
CA MET A 708 -7.84 -2.45 -8.99
C MET A 708 -7.35 -3.80 -9.55
N ILE A 709 -6.18 -3.77 -10.19
CA ILE A 709 -5.50 -4.98 -10.67
C ILE A 709 -4.87 -5.69 -9.48
N SER A 710 -5.25 -6.95 -9.26
CA SER A 710 -4.72 -7.76 -8.16
C SER A 710 -3.19 -7.94 -8.27
N ASN A 711 -2.47 -7.75 -7.17
CA ASN A 711 -1.03 -7.99 -7.05
C ASN A 711 -0.62 -9.46 -7.16
N THR A 712 -1.57 -10.39 -7.25
CA THR A 712 -1.30 -11.81 -7.52
C THR A 712 -1.26 -12.16 -9.01
N LEU A 713 -1.64 -11.22 -9.89
CA LEU A 713 -1.64 -11.45 -11.33
C LEU A 713 -0.23 -11.29 -11.90
N ILE A 714 0.32 -12.38 -12.41
CA ILE A 714 1.61 -12.37 -13.10
C ILE A 714 1.57 -11.47 -14.33
N ASN A 715 2.72 -10.87 -14.64
CA ASN A 715 2.97 -10.21 -15.92
C ASN A 715 2.43 -11.02 -17.11
N LYS A 716 1.53 -10.42 -17.90
CA LYS A 716 0.91 -11.06 -19.06
C LYS A 716 0.56 -10.04 -20.14
N ALA A 717 1.12 -10.25 -21.33
CA ALA A 717 0.89 -9.38 -22.48
C ALA A 717 -0.46 -9.64 -23.15
N ASN A 718 -1.07 -8.57 -23.69
CA ASN A 718 -2.14 -8.62 -24.68
C ASN A 718 -3.33 -9.52 -24.28
N THR A 719 -3.73 -9.46 -23.02
CA THR A 719 -4.88 -10.23 -22.53
C THR A 719 -6.16 -9.75 -23.20
N THR A 720 -6.92 -10.70 -23.74
CA THR A 720 -8.15 -10.42 -24.50
C THR A 720 -9.24 -9.90 -23.57
N SER A 721 -9.99 -8.93 -24.06
CA SER A 721 -11.16 -8.38 -23.40
C SER A 721 -12.43 -8.76 -24.14
N SER A 722 -13.53 -8.89 -23.43
CA SER A 722 -14.88 -9.12 -23.98
C SER A 722 -15.92 -8.40 -23.14
N GLY A 723 -17.11 -8.20 -23.69
CA GLY A 723 -18.19 -7.58 -22.94
C GLY A 723 -19.56 -7.80 -23.59
N GLU A 724 -20.60 -7.65 -22.79
CA GLU A 724 -22.00 -7.81 -23.18
C GLU A 724 -22.83 -6.70 -22.56
N ILE A 725 -23.81 -6.18 -23.30
CA ILE A 725 -24.80 -5.22 -22.81
C ILE A 725 -26.18 -5.85 -22.80
N TYR A 726 -26.94 -5.55 -21.75
CA TYR A 726 -28.22 -6.15 -21.43
C TYR A 726 -29.33 -5.09 -21.54
N TYR A 727 -30.39 -5.43 -22.25
CA TYR A 727 -31.56 -4.59 -22.47
C TYR A 727 -32.83 -5.32 -22.01
N ASP A 728 -33.59 -4.69 -21.11
CA ASP A 728 -34.86 -5.22 -20.61
C ASP A 728 -36.04 -4.69 -21.42
N LEU A 729 -36.98 -5.57 -21.78
CA LEU A 729 -38.23 -5.17 -22.42
C LEU A 729 -39.11 -4.38 -21.43
N LEU A 730 -39.64 -3.24 -21.86
CA LEU A 730 -40.54 -2.43 -21.04
C LEU A 730 -41.94 -3.07 -20.92
N PRO A 731 -42.62 -2.86 -19.78
CA PRO A 731 -44.06 -3.11 -19.67
C PRO A 731 -44.84 -2.19 -20.63
N GLY A 732 -46.03 -2.60 -21.06
CA GLY A 732 -46.80 -1.89 -22.09
C GLY A 732 -46.40 -2.24 -23.53
N ASN A 733 -45.60 -3.29 -23.73
CA ASN A 733 -45.36 -3.87 -25.05
C ASN A 733 -46.60 -4.63 -25.55
N VAL A 734 -46.72 -4.79 -26.87
CA VAL A 734 -47.80 -5.55 -27.51
C VAL A 734 -47.18 -6.56 -28.46
N ASN A 735 -47.51 -7.84 -28.26
CA ASN A 735 -46.89 -8.95 -28.99
C ASN A 735 -45.35 -8.88 -28.96
N GLY A 736 -44.77 -8.43 -27.83
CA GLY A 736 -43.33 -8.22 -27.69
C GLY A 736 -42.54 -9.51 -27.47
N GLY A 737 -41.21 -9.42 -27.59
CA GLY A 737 -40.29 -10.54 -27.41
C GLY A 737 -39.71 -10.68 -25.99
N ASP A 738 -38.55 -11.32 -25.88
CA ASP A 738 -37.78 -11.40 -24.63
C ASP A 738 -36.74 -10.25 -24.51
N ASN A 739 -36.17 -10.11 -23.31
CA ASN A 739 -34.98 -9.27 -23.04
C ASN A 739 -33.84 -9.60 -24.02
N LYS A 740 -33.00 -8.62 -24.31
CA LYS A 740 -31.92 -8.73 -25.30
C LYS A 740 -30.55 -8.61 -24.66
N VAL A 741 -29.60 -9.37 -25.20
CA VAL A 741 -28.18 -9.31 -24.85
C VAL A 741 -27.39 -9.16 -26.14
N PHE A 742 -26.47 -8.20 -26.16
CA PHE A 742 -25.64 -7.91 -27.33
C PHE A 742 -24.16 -7.86 -26.95
N PRO A 743 -23.25 -8.31 -27.82
CA PRO A 743 -21.82 -8.18 -27.57
C PRO A 743 -21.39 -6.70 -27.66
N ILE A 744 -20.45 -6.30 -26.81
CA ILE A 744 -19.81 -4.99 -26.88
C ILE A 744 -18.56 -5.09 -27.76
N SER A 745 -18.53 -4.30 -28.82
CA SER A 745 -17.44 -4.32 -29.81
C SER A 745 -16.29 -3.36 -29.44
N GLY A 746 -15.11 -3.59 -30.04
CA GLY A 746 -14.00 -2.62 -29.97
C GLY A 746 -13.23 -2.54 -28.65
N ILE A 747 -13.44 -3.47 -27.72
CA ILE A 747 -12.75 -3.45 -26.42
C ILE A 747 -11.26 -3.78 -26.62
N ASN A 748 -10.40 -2.86 -26.17
CA ASN A 748 -8.96 -3.00 -26.26
C ASN A 748 -8.43 -4.15 -25.38
N LYS A 749 -7.25 -4.67 -25.73
CA LYS A 749 -6.50 -5.63 -24.89
C LYS A 749 -5.84 -4.92 -23.71
N VAL A 750 -5.41 -5.68 -22.71
CA VAL A 750 -4.67 -5.17 -21.55
C VAL A 750 -3.39 -5.98 -21.34
N THR A 751 -2.26 -5.30 -21.13
CA THR A 751 -0.96 -5.88 -20.79
C THR A 751 -0.64 -5.57 -19.34
N VAL A 752 -0.56 -6.59 -18.48
CA VAL A 752 -0.12 -6.43 -17.09
C VAL A 752 1.40 -6.53 -17.04
N HIS A 753 2.07 -5.50 -16.52
CA HIS A 753 3.52 -5.47 -16.38
C HIS A 753 3.96 -4.68 -15.14
N THR A 754 4.30 -5.38 -14.08
CA THR A 754 4.72 -4.80 -12.80
C THR A 754 6.23 -4.53 -12.80
N PRO A 755 6.69 -3.27 -12.70
CA PRO A 755 8.08 -2.90 -12.86
C PRO A 755 8.86 -2.98 -11.54
N VAL A 756 10.08 -3.47 -11.62
CA VAL A 756 11.11 -3.37 -10.60
C VAL A 756 12.44 -3.00 -11.25
N VAL A 757 13.27 -2.28 -10.48
CA VAL A 757 14.61 -1.83 -10.88
C VAL A 757 15.62 -2.20 -9.80
N ASN A 758 16.89 -2.30 -10.15
CA ASN A 758 17.99 -2.59 -9.25
C ASN A 758 19.25 -1.86 -9.74
N TYR A 759 19.62 -0.78 -9.04
CA TYR A 759 20.82 0.00 -9.31
C TYR A 759 21.63 0.06 -8.02
N ALA A 760 22.10 -1.11 -7.60
CA ALA A 760 22.71 -1.28 -6.29
C ALA A 760 24.08 -0.60 -6.24
N TRP A 761 24.51 -0.29 -5.02
CA TRP A 761 25.79 0.34 -4.77
C TRP A 761 26.37 -0.14 -3.45
N VAL A 762 27.69 -0.18 -3.36
CA VAL A 762 28.44 -0.53 -2.14
C VAL A 762 29.42 0.60 -1.86
N SER A 763 29.52 1.01 -0.59
CA SER A 763 30.45 2.06 -0.18
C SER A 763 31.91 1.68 -0.39
N ASP A 764 32.71 2.65 -0.80
CA ASP A 764 34.14 2.51 -1.06
C ASP A 764 34.97 3.21 0.02
N ASP A 765 35.69 2.42 0.84
CA ASP A 765 36.48 2.91 1.97
C ASP A 765 37.94 3.24 1.60
N GLN A 766 38.08 4.12 0.60
CA GLN A 766 39.38 4.61 0.11
C GLN A 766 40.29 5.18 1.20
N PRO A 767 39.82 5.95 2.20
CA PRO A 767 40.68 6.54 3.23
C PRO A 767 41.48 5.53 4.07
N HIS A 768 41.08 4.25 4.03
CA HIS A 768 41.69 3.16 4.78
C HIS A 768 42.37 2.12 3.86
N ASN A 769 42.46 2.40 2.55
CA ASN A 769 43.04 1.50 1.57
C ASN A 769 44.57 1.66 1.47
N GLN A 770 45.31 0.70 2.03
CA GLN A 770 46.78 0.69 2.08
C GLN A 770 47.45 0.00 0.88
N LYS A 771 46.72 -0.38 -0.16
CA LYS A 771 47.29 -1.11 -1.31
C LYS A 771 48.37 -0.29 -2.02
N THR A 772 49.45 -0.96 -2.44
CA THR A 772 50.46 -0.36 -3.32
C THR A 772 49.86 0.08 -4.65
N VAL A 773 48.93 -0.71 -5.20
CA VAL A 773 48.17 -0.40 -6.41
C VAL A 773 46.68 -0.63 -6.12
N PRO A 774 45.94 0.43 -5.75
CA PRO A 774 44.49 0.35 -5.53
C PRO A 774 43.70 0.05 -6.82
N ASN A 775 42.61 -0.70 -6.71
CA ASN A 775 41.73 -0.98 -7.85
C ASN A 775 40.59 0.05 -7.94
N ALA A 776 40.68 0.98 -8.90
CA ALA A 776 39.68 2.04 -9.07
C ALA A 776 38.31 1.57 -9.60
N ASN A 777 38.20 0.32 -10.08
CA ASN A 777 36.95 -0.25 -10.61
C ASN A 777 36.18 -1.07 -9.56
N ARG A 778 36.66 -1.14 -8.32
CA ARG A 778 36.07 -1.92 -7.23
C ARG A 778 35.95 -1.05 -5.98
N ALA A 779 34.86 -1.19 -5.26
CA ALA A 779 34.75 -0.57 -3.94
C ALA A 779 35.66 -1.30 -2.94
N ALA A 780 36.49 -0.56 -2.21
CA ALA A 780 37.35 -1.10 -1.18
C ALA A 780 36.57 -1.40 0.10
N LEU A 781 36.55 -2.68 0.51
CA LEU A 781 36.00 -3.14 1.78
C LEU A 781 37.15 -3.53 2.71
N ILE A 782 37.26 -2.87 3.85
CA ILE A 782 38.38 -3.08 4.77
C ILE A 782 37.98 -4.04 5.89
N LEU A 783 38.85 -5.02 6.17
CA LEU A 783 38.63 -5.98 7.26
C LEU A 783 38.44 -5.27 8.62
N GLU A 784 37.47 -5.73 9.39
CA GLU A 784 37.04 -5.16 10.68
C GLU A 784 36.46 -3.74 10.61
N ARG A 785 35.86 -3.37 9.47
CA ARG A 785 35.19 -2.09 9.31
C ARG A 785 33.78 -2.24 8.76
N PRO A 786 32.88 -1.30 9.10
CA PRO A 786 31.55 -1.27 8.51
C PRO A 786 31.59 -0.78 7.06
N PHE A 787 30.62 -1.22 6.26
CA PHE A 787 30.38 -0.72 4.91
C PHE A 787 28.86 -0.64 4.67
N ILE A 788 28.46 0.21 3.72
CA ILE A 788 27.05 0.46 3.40
C ILE A 788 26.73 -0.18 2.06
N VAL A 789 25.61 -0.88 2.03
CA VAL A 789 24.94 -1.31 0.80
C VAL A 789 23.76 -0.40 0.56
N ARG A 790 23.63 0.13 -0.66
CA ARG A 790 22.46 0.89 -1.11
C ARG A 790 21.69 0.11 -2.16
N ILE A 791 20.40 -0.13 -1.93
CA ILE A 791 19.48 -0.75 -2.89
C ILE A 791 18.32 0.22 -3.16
N PRO A 792 18.44 1.09 -4.17
CA PRO A 792 17.40 2.05 -4.49
C PRO A 792 16.17 1.37 -5.09
N THR A 793 14.99 1.94 -4.83
CA THR A 793 13.74 1.58 -5.51
C THR A 793 13.46 2.45 -6.72
N SER A 794 14.32 3.46 -6.96
CA SER A 794 14.24 4.39 -8.07
C SER A 794 15.30 4.11 -9.11
N GLY A 795 14.95 4.32 -10.38
CA GLY A 795 15.89 4.25 -11.49
C GLY A 795 15.18 4.17 -12.83
N GLN A 796 15.95 4.04 -13.91
CA GLN A 796 15.41 3.91 -15.27
C GLN A 796 14.80 2.52 -15.49
N HIS A 797 13.57 2.47 -16.00
CA HIS A 797 12.95 1.26 -16.54
C HIS A 797 12.76 1.43 -18.07
N LEU A 798 11.60 1.08 -18.62
CA LEU A 798 11.25 1.34 -20.02
C LEU A 798 11.17 2.84 -20.32
N ASP A 799 11.40 3.22 -21.57
CA ASP A 799 11.34 4.61 -22.02
C ASP A 799 9.93 5.20 -21.82
N ALA A 800 9.84 6.34 -21.12
CA ALA A 800 8.57 6.96 -20.76
C ALA A 800 7.77 7.49 -21.98
N GLY A 801 8.46 7.82 -23.08
CA GLY A 801 7.80 8.26 -24.32
C GLY A 801 7.07 7.12 -25.04
N SER A 802 7.59 5.90 -24.92
CA SER A 802 6.99 4.70 -25.52
C SER A 802 6.10 3.90 -24.55
N TYR A 803 6.37 4.01 -23.25
CA TYR A 803 5.67 3.36 -22.15
C TYR A 803 5.29 4.40 -21.08
N PRO A 804 4.18 5.15 -21.28
CA PRO A 804 3.71 6.11 -20.30
C PRO A 804 3.56 5.49 -18.91
N GLY A 805 3.98 6.23 -17.89
CA GLY A 805 3.99 5.72 -16.52
C GLY A 805 5.17 4.81 -16.18
N TYR A 806 6.05 4.50 -17.14
CA TYR A 806 7.39 3.96 -16.89
C TYR A 806 8.43 5.09 -17.06
N GLY A 807 9.73 4.78 -16.98
CA GLY A 807 10.82 5.77 -17.09
C GLY A 807 11.79 5.75 -15.92
N ASN A 808 12.46 6.88 -15.69
CA ASN A 808 13.31 7.08 -14.51
C ASN A 808 12.50 7.66 -13.36
N ARG A 809 12.14 6.82 -12.38
CA ARG A 809 11.34 7.23 -11.21
C ARG A 809 11.43 6.21 -10.08
N ASP A 810 10.74 6.48 -8.98
CA ASP A 810 10.56 5.52 -7.88
C ASP A 810 9.48 4.47 -8.19
N TYR A 811 9.82 3.22 -7.90
CA TYR A 811 9.00 2.02 -8.11
C TYR A 811 8.71 1.26 -6.81
N ALA A 812 9.06 1.81 -5.63
CA ALA A 812 8.89 1.15 -4.32
C ALA A 812 7.51 0.50 -4.14
N LYS A 813 6.43 1.14 -4.64
CA LYS A 813 5.05 0.65 -4.62
C LYS A 813 4.91 -0.80 -5.13
N TYR A 814 5.73 -1.23 -6.09
CA TYR A 814 5.58 -2.51 -6.79
C TYR A 814 6.56 -3.58 -6.30
N PHE A 815 7.32 -3.32 -5.25
CA PHE A 815 8.33 -4.23 -4.73
C PHE A 815 7.69 -5.15 -3.69
N ARG A 816 7.92 -6.46 -3.83
CA ARG A 816 7.69 -7.41 -2.73
C ARG A 816 8.78 -7.30 -1.68
N ILE A 817 10.03 -7.34 -2.14
CA ILE A 817 11.21 -7.45 -1.28
C ILE A 817 12.48 -7.10 -2.06
N LYS A 818 13.50 -6.61 -1.34
CA LYS A 818 14.85 -6.36 -1.83
C LYS A 818 15.80 -7.33 -1.14
N GLN A 819 16.79 -7.84 -1.86
CA GLN A 819 17.73 -8.80 -1.30
C GLN A 819 19.16 -8.53 -1.73
N VAL A 820 20.10 -8.81 -0.83
CA VAL A 820 21.55 -8.81 -1.08
C VAL A 820 22.15 -10.17 -0.69
N ARG A 821 23.15 -10.62 -1.44
CA ARG A 821 23.91 -11.85 -1.15
C ARG A 821 25.40 -11.59 -1.30
N PHE A 822 26.12 -11.74 -0.20
CA PHE A 822 27.58 -11.59 -0.16
C PHE A 822 28.27 -12.93 -0.47
N PRO A 823 29.35 -12.93 -1.26
CA PRO A 823 30.16 -14.13 -1.49
C PRO A 823 31.09 -14.47 -0.31
N PHE A 824 31.10 -13.62 0.72
CA PHE A 824 31.86 -13.75 1.97
C PHE A 824 30.95 -13.54 3.19
N ASP A 825 31.46 -13.89 4.36
CA ASP A 825 30.76 -13.70 5.63
C ASP A 825 30.61 -12.22 5.99
N VAL A 826 29.46 -11.85 6.56
CA VAL A 826 29.22 -10.51 7.10
C VAL A 826 28.48 -10.57 8.43
N TYR A 827 28.50 -9.47 9.16
CA TYR A 827 27.54 -9.22 10.23
C TYR A 827 26.60 -8.07 9.84
N ASN A 828 25.44 -8.00 10.50
CA ASN A 828 24.72 -6.73 10.58
C ASN A 828 25.55 -5.67 11.32
N GLU A 829 25.20 -4.39 11.18
CA GLU A 829 25.92 -3.26 11.79
C GLU A 829 26.25 -3.44 13.28
N GLY A 830 25.26 -3.87 14.08
CA GLY A 830 25.41 -4.08 15.52
C GLY A 830 26.21 -5.34 15.91
N ARG A 831 26.69 -6.12 14.95
CA ARG A 831 27.36 -7.43 15.14
C ARG A 831 26.56 -8.44 15.95
N SER A 832 25.24 -8.25 16.04
CA SER A 832 24.34 -9.13 16.79
C SER A 832 23.90 -10.34 15.97
N GLN A 833 24.01 -10.28 14.64
CA GLN A 833 23.62 -11.33 13.72
C GLN A 833 24.75 -11.63 12.74
N PHE A 834 25.22 -12.88 12.77
CA PHE A 834 26.13 -13.42 11.77
C PHE A 834 25.37 -13.88 10.53
N ILE A 835 25.85 -13.51 9.36
CA ILE A 835 25.29 -13.87 8.06
C ILE A 835 26.38 -14.62 7.28
N PRO A 836 26.27 -15.95 7.14
CA PRO A 836 27.23 -16.75 6.38
C PRO A 836 27.25 -16.34 4.90
N ALA A 837 28.40 -16.50 4.27
CA ALA A 837 28.57 -16.34 2.83
C ALA A 837 27.47 -17.07 2.02
N LYS A 838 27.07 -16.46 0.89
CA LYS A 838 26.09 -16.97 -0.07
C LYS A 838 24.66 -17.11 0.49
N THR A 839 24.33 -16.32 1.50
CA THR A 839 22.98 -16.23 2.08
C THR A 839 22.28 -14.98 1.57
N TRP A 840 21.02 -15.11 1.10
CA TRP A 840 20.18 -13.96 0.75
C TRP A 840 19.70 -13.28 2.04
N VAL A 841 19.86 -11.96 2.10
CA VAL A 841 19.43 -11.11 3.21
C VAL A 841 18.32 -10.20 2.73
N ASP A 842 17.18 -10.23 3.41
CA ASP A 842 16.03 -9.40 3.11
C ASP A 842 16.23 -7.98 3.64
N ILE A 843 16.07 -7.00 2.77
CA ILE A 843 16.12 -5.57 3.09
C ILE A 843 14.72 -4.97 2.94
N PRO A 844 14.19 -4.27 3.95
CA PRO A 844 12.91 -3.58 3.84
C PRO A 844 12.86 -2.64 2.62
N VAL A 845 11.73 -2.61 1.90
CA VAL A 845 11.60 -1.84 0.64
C VAL A 845 11.95 -0.37 0.83
N ASN A 846 11.48 0.24 1.92
CA ASN A 846 11.71 1.65 2.22
C ASN A 846 13.11 1.95 2.79
N GLN A 847 13.90 0.93 3.14
CA GLN A 847 15.27 1.09 3.63
C GLN A 847 16.23 1.09 2.45
N LEU A 848 16.69 2.27 2.02
CA LEU A 848 17.59 2.37 0.87
C LEU A 848 19.03 1.96 1.21
N ASP A 849 19.51 2.36 2.38
CA ASP A 849 20.87 2.10 2.85
C ASP A 849 20.87 1.10 4.01
N THR A 850 21.76 0.12 3.95
CA THR A 850 21.92 -0.92 4.97
C THR A 850 23.39 -1.07 5.35
N PRO A 851 23.77 -0.78 6.60
CA PRO A 851 25.12 -1.01 7.08
C PRO A 851 25.36 -2.49 7.43
N PHE A 852 26.53 -2.99 7.02
CA PHE A 852 27.07 -4.30 7.35
C PHE A 852 28.47 -4.17 7.94
N TYR A 853 28.96 -5.21 8.60
CA TYR A 853 30.29 -5.24 9.18
C TYR A 853 31.10 -6.42 8.66
N LEU A 854 32.34 -6.16 8.21
CA LEU A 854 33.21 -7.16 7.60
C LEU A 854 34.08 -7.88 8.66
N PRO A 855 33.91 -9.19 8.88
CA PRO A 855 34.73 -9.96 9.82
C PRO A 855 36.18 -10.09 9.37
N VAL A 856 37.11 -10.21 10.33
CA VAL A 856 38.56 -10.27 10.05
C VAL A 856 39.02 -11.55 9.33
N TRP A 857 38.27 -12.65 9.46
CA TRP A 857 38.64 -13.95 8.89
C TRP A 857 38.25 -14.12 7.42
N VAL A 858 37.57 -13.14 6.83
CA VAL A 858 37.32 -13.11 5.39
C VAL A 858 38.67 -13.03 4.67
N ASP A 859 38.82 -13.82 3.61
CA ASP A 859 40.02 -13.78 2.78
C ASP A 859 40.06 -12.48 1.97
N GLU A 860 41.24 -11.89 1.85
CA GLU A 860 41.43 -10.75 0.95
C GLU A 860 41.29 -11.19 -0.51
N GLY A 861 40.70 -10.34 -1.35
CA GLY A 861 40.54 -10.62 -2.78
C GLY A 861 39.40 -9.86 -3.45
N ASP A 862 39.23 -10.16 -4.73
CA ASP A 862 38.18 -9.61 -5.59
C ASP A 862 36.89 -10.42 -5.45
N TYR A 863 35.77 -9.72 -5.25
CA TYR A 863 34.45 -10.31 -5.05
C TYR A 863 33.37 -9.58 -5.85
N GLU A 864 32.22 -10.25 -5.99
CA GLU A 864 31.02 -9.73 -6.63
C GLU A 864 29.85 -9.90 -5.67
N VAL A 865 29.27 -8.79 -5.22
CA VAL A 865 28.09 -8.79 -4.35
C VAL A 865 26.86 -8.77 -5.23
N GLU A 866 25.95 -9.71 -5.01
CA GLU A 866 24.76 -9.88 -5.83
C GLU A 866 23.54 -9.25 -5.15
N PHE A 867 22.68 -8.66 -5.97
CA PHE A 867 21.47 -7.99 -5.55
C PHE A 867 20.30 -8.48 -6.39
N ARG A 868 19.13 -8.55 -5.77
CA ARG A 868 17.89 -8.71 -6.54
C ARG A 868 16.70 -8.06 -5.87
N ASN A 869 15.84 -7.46 -6.69
CA ASN A 869 14.61 -6.80 -6.29
C ASN A 869 13.44 -7.52 -6.96
N ILE A 870 12.51 -8.00 -6.14
CA ILE A 870 11.45 -8.89 -6.59
C ILE A 870 10.12 -8.13 -6.63
N ALA A 871 9.41 -8.19 -7.75
CA ALA A 871 8.10 -7.56 -7.91
C ALA A 871 7.03 -8.19 -7.01
N GLU A 872 6.05 -7.41 -6.57
CA GLU A 872 4.92 -7.88 -5.74
C GLU A 872 4.16 -9.05 -6.37
N ASN A 873 4.07 -9.08 -7.70
CA ASN A 873 3.37 -10.11 -8.47
C ASN A 873 4.29 -11.24 -8.97
N ALA A 874 5.53 -11.32 -8.46
CA ALA A 874 6.43 -12.38 -8.86
C ALA A 874 5.89 -13.76 -8.45
N PRO A 875 5.76 -14.73 -9.39
CA PRO A 875 5.40 -16.11 -9.06
C PRO A 875 6.46 -16.78 -8.17
N ALA A 876 6.19 -17.98 -7.67
CA ALA A 876 7.17 -18.73 -6.87
C ALA A 876 8.42 -19.10 -7.69
N ASN A 877 8.23 -19.48 -8.96
CA ASN A 877 9.30 -19.69 -9.93
C ASN A 877 9.43 -18.45 -10.80
N PHE A 878 10.50 -17.69 -10.66
CA PHE A 878 10.75 -16.48 -11.42
C PHE A 878 12.10 -16.54 -12.14
N SER A 879 12.28 -15.63 -13.09
CA SER A 879 13.55 -15.37 -13.74
C SER A 879 13.95 -13.90 -13.53
N GLU A 880 15.25 -13.64 -13.62
CA GLU A 880 15.87 -12.36 -13.30
C GLU A 880 16.38 -11.67 -14.56
N GLN A 881 16.40 -10.34 -14.56
CA GLN A 881 16.99 -9.51 -15.62
C GLN A 881 17.88 -8.44 -15.00
N GLN A 882 19.03 -8.16 -15.62
CA GLN A 882 19.94 -7.11 -15.19
C GLN A 882 19.26 -5.73 -15.17
N ASP A 883 19.50 -4.95 -14.12
CA ASP A 883 19.08 -3.57 -13.84
C ASP A 883 17.58 -3.31 -13.71
N ALA A 884 16.76 -3.90 -14.58
CA ALA A 884 15.32 -3.68 -14.62
C ALA A 884 14.62 -4.84 -15.35
N ASN A 885 13.43 -5.23 -14.89
CA ASN A 885 12.64 -6.26 -15.55
C ASN A 885 11.92 -5.73 -16.81
N THR A 886 12.62 -5.12 -17.75
CA THR A 886 12.03 -4.52 -18.97
C THR A 886 11.38 -5.54 -19.91
N ASN A 887 11.82 -6.80 -19.87
CA ASN A 887 11.12 -7.88 -20.55
C ASN A 887 10.09 -8.49 -19.61
N LEU A 888 8.84 -8.50 -20.08
CA LEU A 888 7.64 -8.91 -19.37
C LEU A 888 7.72 -10.35 -18.79
N ALA A 889 8.57 -11.21 -19.34
CA ALA A 889 8.82 -12.56 -18.83
C ALA A 889 9.52 -12.59 -17.45
N HIS A 890 10.18 -11.50 -17.05
CA HIS A 890 10.92 -11.40 -15.79
C HIS A 890 10.12 -10.62 -14.73
N HIS A 891 10.27 -11.03 -13.47
CA HIS A 891 9.64 -10.39 -12.30
C HIS A 891 10.66 -9.89 -11.28
N VAL A 892 11.95 -9.99 -11.64
CA VAL A 892 13.06 -9.66 -10.76
C VAL A 892 14.08 -8.85 -11.54
N ALA A 893 14.51 -7.74 -10.95
CA ALA A 893 15.66 -6.97 -11.40
C ALA A 893 16.89 -7.38 -10.57
N ALA A 894 17.96 -7.82 -11.23
CA ALA A 894 19.20 -8.24 -10.60
C ALA A 894 20.32 -7.23 -10.88
N ASP A 895 21.29 -7.19 -9.99
CA ASP A 895 22.50 -6.38 -10.18
C ASP A 895 23.68 -7.01 -9.44
N THR A 896 24.90 -6.70 -9.86
CA THR A 896 26.14 -7.20 -9.28
C THR A 896 27.14 -6.06 -9.12
N VAL A 897 27.59 -5.81 -7.89
CA VAL A 897 28.58 -4.76 -7.61
C VAL A 897 29.94 -5.39 -7.30
N PRO A 898 31.00 -5.02 -8.05
CA PRO A 898 32.34 -5.53 -7.80
C PRO A 898 33.01 -4.83 -6.60
N VAL A 899 33.57 -5.61 -5.70
CA VAL A 899 34.25 -5.13 -4.48
C VAL A 899 35.62 -5.81 -4.32
N GLU A 900 36.53 -5.19 -3.56
CA GLU A 900 37.82 -5.76 -3.17
C GLU A 900 37.90 -5.78 -1.63
N VAL A 901 38.13 -6.95 -1.03
CA VAL A 901 38.37 -7.07 0.42
C VAL A 901 39.86 -6.92 0.70
N ILE A 902 40.20 -5.99 1.59
CA ILE A 902 41.59 -5.56 1.82
C ILE A 902 41.91 -5.61 3.33
N GLY A 903 43.09 -6.14 3.65
CA GLY A 903 43.67 -6.16 4.98
C GLY A 903 44.27 -4.83 5.42
N ARG A 904 44.98 -4.83 6.55
CA ARG A 904 45.65 -3.62 7.08
C ARG A 904 47.00 -3.95 7.70
N LEU A 905 47.92 -2.99 7.65
CA LEU A 905 49.22 -2.94 8.31
C LEU A 905 49.22 -1.75 9.28
N TYR A 906 49.38 -2.01 10.58
CA TYR A 906 49.05 -1.03 11.62
C TYR A 906 49.79 -1.24 12.96
N ASP A 907 49.57 -0.33 13.91
CA ASP A 907 50.03 -0.44 15.30
C ASP A 907 51.56 -0.55 15.47
N PHE A 908 52.34 0.09 14.60
CA PHE A 908 53.79 0.14 14.80
C PHE A 908 54.15 0.84 16.13
N ARG A 909 55.01 0.20 16.93
CA ARG A 909 55.51 0.76 18.18
C ARG A 909 56.87 0.21 18.60
N VAL A 910 57.62 1.01 19.35
CA VAL A 910 58.80 0.55 20.10
C VAL A 910 58.36 0.01 21.45
N THR A 911 58.73 -1.24 21.75
CA THR A 911 58.33 -1.97 22.95
C THR A 911 59.43 -2.11 23.99
N ASP A 912 60.69 -1.92 23.62
CA ASP A 912 61.80 -1.91 24.58
C ASP A 912 63.03 -1.26 23.96
N ILE A 913 63.99 -0.88 24.80
CA ILE A 913 65.29 -0.32 24.39
C ILE A 913 66.35 -0.96 25.27
N SER A 914 67.38 -1.57 24.66
CA SER A 914 68.41 -2.31 25.40
C SER A 914 69.43 -1.44 26.13
N ASP A 915 69.35 -0.12 25.97
CA ASP A 915 70.17 0.85 26.70
C ASP A 915 69.73 0.89 28.16
N TYR A 916 70.67 0.70 29.08
CA TYR A 916 70.38 0.59 30.52
C TYR A 916 69.66 1.82 31.09
N ASN A 917 69.82 2.99 30.47
CA ASN A 917 69.12 4.20 30.89
C ASN A 917 67.60 4.10 30.71
N TRP A 918 67.12 3.17 29.87
CA TRP A 918 65.71 3.00 29.53
C TRP A 918 65.06 1.79 30.20
N GLU A 919 65.83 0.92 30.88
CA GLU A 919 65.31 -0.33 31.45
C GLU A 919 64.19 -0.09 32.47
N ASN A 920 64.28 0.98 33.28
CA ASN A 920 63.26 1.36 34.25
C ASN A 920 61.94 1.89 33.64
N VAL A 921 61.92 2.20 32.35
CA VAL A 921 60.71 2.61 31.64
C VAL A 921 59.86 1.39 31.30
N PHE A 922 60.52 0.34 30.79
CA PHE A 922 59.86 -0.84 30.25
C PHE A 922 59.76 -1.99 31.27
N ARG A 923 60.58 -2.02 32.32
CA ARG A 923 60.61 -3.11 33.31
C ARG A 923 60.11 -2.68 34.67
N LYS A 924 59.29 -3.54 35.31
CA LYS A 924 58.84 -3.31 36.69
C LYS A 924 60.00 -3.36 37.70
N GLN A 925 61.01 -4.16 37.41
CA GLN A 925 62.23 -4.31 38.19
C GLN A 925 63.42 -4.48 37.23
N ILE A 926 64.52 -3.80 37.52
CA ILE A 926 65.77 -3.88 36.73
C ILE A 926 66.25 -5.34 36.69
N GLY A 927 66.69 -5.79 35.51
CA GLY A 927 67.21 -7.15 35.30
C GLY A 927 66.14 -8.23 35.07
N ARG A 928 64.86 -7.93 35.32
CA ARG A 928 63.75 -8.89 35.26
C ARG A 928 62.93 -8.76 33.96
N PRO A 929 62.26 -9.85 33.49
CA PRO A 929 61.53 -9.83 32.21
C PRO A 929 60.14 -9.15 32.29
N GLU A 930 59.59 -8.88 33.48
CA GLU A 930 58.23 -8.36 33.62
C GLU A 930 58.11 -6.91 33.11
N HIS A 931 57.26 -6.74 32.10
CA HIS A 931 57.05 -5.47 31.41
C HIS A 931 56.08 -4.55 32.18
N THR A 932 56.27 -3.23 32.09
CA THR A 932 55.38 -2.22 32.69
C THR A 932 54.06 -2.05 31.92
N GLY A 933 54.03 -2.47 30.66
CA GLY A 933 52.93 -2.23 29.71
C GLY A 933 53.14 -1.00 28.83
N VAL A 934 54.21 -0.22 29.09
CA VAL A 934 54.54 1.00 28.35
C VAL A 934 55.16 0.67 26.99
N GLY A 935 54.69 1.33 25.94
CA GLY A 935 55.31 1.29 24.62
C GLY A 935 55.19 2.66 23.94
N TYR A 936 56.11 2.96 23.03
CA TYR A 936 56.10 4.21 22.27
C TYR A 936 55.45 3.96 20.92
N TRP A 937 54.22 4.45 20.78
CA TRP A 937 53.39 4.29 19.59
C TRP A 937 53.68 5.36 18.55
N THR A 938 53.37 5.10 17.28
CA THR A 938 53.45 6.10 16.20
C THR A 938 52.84 7.45 16.59
N GLY A 939 51.66 7.46 17.21
CA GLY A 939 51.02 8.67 17.72
C GLY A 939 50.01 8.38 18.83
N LEU A 940 49.03 9.26 18.96
CA LEU A 940 48.00 9.19 20.00
C LEU A 940 46.72 8.50 19.53
N ASN A 941 46.64 8.10 18.26
CA ASN A 941 45.45 7.49 17.66
C ASN A 941 45.65 5.99 17.38
N SER A 942 44.52 5.30 17.29
CA SER A 942 44.32 3.92 16.89
C SER A 942 44.41 3.78 15.36
N ILE A 943 44.31 2.54 14.87
CA ILE A 943 44.37 2.17 13.45
C ILE A 943 43.44 3.02 12.55
N ASP A 944 42.27 3.44 13.04
CA ASP A 944 41.27 4.18 12.25
C ASP A 944 41.14 5.66 12.68
N GLY A 945 42.12 6.18 13.44
CA GLY A 945 42.17 7.59 13.83
C GLY A 945 41.52 7.95 15.17
N ASP A 946 40.80 7.02 15.81
CA ASP A 946 40.24 7.23 17.16
C ASP A 946 41.33 7.34 18.23
N PRO A 947 41.15 8.07 19.33
CA PRO A 947 42.15 8.15 20.41
C PRO A 947 42.52 6.77 20.98
N ARG A 948 43.82 6.45 21.01
CA ARG A 948 44.37 5.19 21.55
C ARG A 948 44.47 5.19 23.08
N GLY A 949 44.57 6.37 23.69
CA GLY A 949 44.64 6.54 25.15
C GLY A 949 46.06 6.52 25.75
N ASN A 950 47.12 6.38 24.94
CA ASN A 950 48.48 6.65 25.42
C ASN A 950 48.69 8.16 25.64
N LEU A 951 49.57 8.52 26.58
CA LEU A 951 49.88 9.90 26.95
C LEU A 951 51.34 10.24 26.67
N ALA A 952 51.65 11.53 26.60
CA ALA A 952 53.04 11.99 26.58
C ALA A 952 53.80 11.45 27.81
N PRO A 953 55.06 11.01 27.65
CA PRO A 953 55.89 11.09 26.46
C PRO A 953 55.89 9.83 25.55
N PHE A 954 54.93 8.91 25.70
CA PHE A 954 54.93 7.57 25.12
C PHE A 954 54.47 7.52 23.64
N PHE A 955 55.14 8.28 22.80
CA PHE A 955 54.94 8.31 21.35
C PHE A 955 56.27 8.51 20.60
N LEU A 956 56.31 8.08 19.34
CA LEU A 956 57.49 8.12 18.49
C LEU A 956 57.76 9.54 17.95
N PRO A 957 59.01 9.84 17.57
CA PRO A 957 60.21 9.01 17.77
C PRO A 957 60.71 9.05 19.21
N ILE A 958 61.47 8.01 19.59
CA ILE A 958 62.31 8.04 20.79
C ILE A 958 63.37 9.13 20.61
N ARG A 959 63.33 10.19 21.42
CA ARG A 959 64.20 11.36 21.31
C ARG A 959 64.46 12.00 22.69
N PRO A 960 65.34 13.01 22.80
CA PRO A 960 65.43 13.82 24.02
C PRO A 960 64.05 14.34 24.44
N GLY A 961 63.66 14.04 25.68
CA GLY A 961 62.35 14.35 26.24
C GLY A 961 61.34 13.20 26.18
N SER A 962 61.67 12.09 25.49
CA SER A 962 60.84 10.89 25.47
C SER A 962 60.91 10.10 26.78
N HIS A 963 61.98 10.24 27.56
CA HIS A 963 62.12 9.53 28.84
C HIS A 963 61.21 10.15 29.93
N PRO A 964 60.35 9.38 30.64
CA PRO A 964 59.38 9.92 31.58
C PRO A 964 60.00 10.48 32.87
N VAL A 965 61.20 10.04 33.24
CA VAL A 965 61.91 10.54 34.42
C VAL A 965 62.69 11.82 34.10
N GLN A 966 62.43 12.90 34.86
CA GLN A 966 62.98 14.24 34.65
C GLN A 966 64.51 14.29 34.53
N GLY A 967 65.24 13.44 35.28
CA GLY A 967 66.71 13.36 35.23
C GLY A 967 67.29 12.92 33.89
N PHE A 968 66.47 12.34 33.01
CA PHE A 968 66.87 11.84 31.69
C PHE A 968 66.29 12.67 30.54
N LYS A 969 65.80 13.89 30.81
CA LYS A 969 65.12 14.75 29.81
C LYS A 969 65.96 15.03 28.56
N ASN A 970 67.29 15.01 28.65
CA ASN A 970 68.19 15.23 27.50
C ASN A 970 68.77 13.92 26.91
N GLY A 971 68.41 12.77 27.47
CA GLY A 971 68.93 11.46 27.03
C GLY A 971 68.27 10.98 25.74
N ALA A 972 69.09 10.50 24.82
CA ALA A 972 68.68 9.70 23.66
C ALA A 972 69.34 8.31 23.75
N VAL A 973 69.11 7.44 22.76
CA VAL A 973 69.69 6.08 22.76
C VAL A 973 71.15 6.15 22.29
N LYS A 974 72.09 5.42 22.91
CA LYS A 974 73.47 5.34 22.38
C LYS A 974 73.56 4.37 21.20
N THR A 975 74.46 4.63 20.25
CA THR A 975 74.71 3.71 19.13
C THR A 975 75.18 2.35 19.66
N GLY A 976 74.86 1.26 18.97
CA GLY A 976 75.12 -0.12 19.43
C GLY A 976 74.01 -0.74 20.29
N TYR A 977 73.17 0.05 20.97
CA TYR A 977 71.98 -0.47 21.63
C TYR A 977 70.80 -0.63 20.66
N HIS A 978 70.06 -1.72 20.82
CA HIS A 978 68.92 -2.04 19.97
C HIS A 978 67.60 -1.56 20.58
N ILE A 979 66.76 -1.00 19.72
CA ILE A 979 65.33 -0.88 19.99
C ILE A 979 64.65 -2.20 19.63
N LYS A 980 63.64 -2.58 20.40
CA LYS A 980 62.71 -3.66 20.09
C LYS A 980 61.40 -3.03 19.67
N PHE A 981 60.78 -3.57 18.64
CA PHE A 981 59.51 -3.07 18.14
C PHE A 981 58.61 -4.21 17.70
N ASP A 982 57.32 -3.91 17.65
CA ASP A 982 56.32 -4.76 17.02
C ASP A 982 55.34 -3.93 16.19
N LEU A 983 54.68 -4.61 15.27
CA LEU A 983 53.58 -4.10 14.47
C LEU A 983 52.62 -5.23 14.13
N LYS A 984 51.44 -4.89 13.64
CA LYS A 984 50.40 -5.86 13.31
C LYS A 984 50.01 -5.81 11.84
N THR A 985 49.60 -6.96 11.35
CA THR A 985 48.85 -7.09 10.10
C THR A 985 47.51 -7.76 10.39
N LYS A 986 46.51 -7.49 9.55
CA LYS A 986 45.30 -8.30 9.47
C LYS A 986 45.00 -8.63 8.00
N GLY A 987 44.45 -9.82 7.77
CA GLY A 987 44.23 -10.39 6.43
C GLY A 987 45.14 -11.58 6.14
N ASN A 988 45.41 -11.83 4.86
CA ASN A 988 46.14 -12.96 4.32
C ASN A 988 47.66 -12.78 4.43
N MET A 989 48.15 -12.60 5.66
CA MET A 989 49.58 -12.40 6.00
C MET A 989 50.11 -13.52 6.91
N PHE A 990 49.49 -14.71 6.83
CA PHE A 990 49.76 -15.88 7.68
C PHE A 990 50.47 -17.03 6.95
N GLY A 991 50.80 -16.89 5.67
CA GLY A 991 51.58 -17.85 4.90
C GLY A 991 53.04 -17.96 5.34
N LYS A 992 53.70 -19.06 4.98
CA LYS A 992 55.09 -19.37 5.36
C LYS A 992 56.12 -18.39 4.81
N GLN A 993 55.86 -17.84 3.62
CA GLN A 993 56.73 -16.89 2.91
C GLN A 993 56.31 -15.43 3.11
N ASP A 994 55.20 -15.18 3.80
CA ASP A 994 54.76 -13.81 4.07
C ASP A 994 55.73 -13.11 5.02
N GLY A 995 55.83 -11.80 4.88
CA GLY A 995 56.73 -11.01 5.71
C GLY A 995 56.43 -9.53 5.69
N VAL A 996 57.18 -8.77 6.50
CA VAL A 996 57.13 -7.31 6.51
C VAL A 996 58.52 -6.78 6.20
N ARG A 997 58.64 -6.02 5.12
CA ARG A 997 59.86 -5.33 4.73
C ARG A 997 59.97 -4.02 5.48
N ILE A 998 61.15 -3.75 6.01
CA ILE A 998 61.51 -2.46 6.60
C ILE A 998 62.76 -1.96 5.90
N THR A 999 62.70 -0.75 5.35
CA THR A 999 63.83 -0.08 4.70
C THR A 999 64.21 1.16 5.51
N PRO A 1000 65.29 1.09 6.32
CA PRO A 1000 65.79 2.24 7.07
C PRO A 1000 66.43 3.31 6.18
N SER A 1001 66.27 4.57 6.55
CA SER A 1001 67.04 5.70 6.05
C SER A 1001 67.57 6.54 7.22
N PHE A 1002 68.66 7.26 6.98
CA PHE A 1002 69.43 7.92 8.04
C PHE A 1002 69.51 9.42 7.82
N HIS A 1003 69.25 10.17 8.89
CA HIS A 1003 69.38 11.61 8.89
C HIS A 1003 70.20 12.07 10.09
N PHE A 1004 70.94 13.16 9.96
CA PHE A 1004 71.58 13.83 11.08
C PHE A 1004 70.78 15.07 11.45
N VAL A 1005 70.52 15.24 12.74
CA VAL A 1005 69.85 16.41 13.32
C VAL A 1005 70.79 17.06 14.33
N SER A 1006 70.98 18.38 14.23
CA SER A 1006 71.83 19.11 15.18
C SER A 1006 71.30 18.98 16.63
N ARG A 1007 72.19 19.14 17.61
CA ARG A 1007 71.86 18.96 19.03
C ARG A 1007 70.68 19.81 19.53
N ASP A 1008 70.51 21.00 18.98
CA ASP A 1008 69.40 21.93 19.25
C ASP A 1008 68.13 21.67 18.42
N GLY A 1009 68.20 20.77 17.43
CA GLY A 1009 67.12 20.48 16.50
C GLY A 1009 66.95 21.50 15.36
N SER A 1010 67.84 22.47 15.20
CA SER A 1010 67.70 23.54 14.19
C SER A 1010 67.94 23.10 12.75
N SER A 1011 68.67 21.98 12.53
CA SER A 1011 69.00 21.48 11.20
C SER A 1011 68.71 19.98 11.06
N ARG A 1012 68.36 19.56 9.84
CA ARG A 1012 68.22 18.15 9.45
C ARG A 1012 68.82 17.93 8.07
N GLN A 1013 69.68 16.93 7.93
CA GLN A 1013 70.26 16.52 6.64
C GLN A 1013 70.27 15.00 6.50
N GLU A 1014 70.16 14.50 5.27
CA GLU A 1014 70.33 13.07 5.00
C GLU A 1014 71.83 12.71 5.03
N VAL A 1015 72.16 11.53 5.58
CA VAL A 1015 73.56 11.13 5.82
C VAL A 1015 73.84 9.71 5.36
N ASP A 1016 75.08 9.49 4.93
CA ASP A 1016 75.65 8.15 4.81
C ASP A 1016 76.33 7.78 6.13
N LEU A 1017 76.14 6.54 6.57
CA LEU A 1017 76.72 6.02 7.81
C LEU A 1017 77.80 5.01 7.50
N TYR A 1018 78.93 5.12 8.19
CA TYR A 1018 80.07 4.24 8.04
C TYR A 1018 80.40 3.56 9.37
N TYR A 1019 80.92 2.32 9.32
CA TYR A 1019 81.36 1.58 10.49
C TYR A 1019 82.65 0.81 10.23
N HIS A 1020 83.16 0.11 11.23
CA HIS A 1020 84.38 -0.70 11.13
C HIS A 1020 84.08 -2.17 11.43
N ARG A 1021 84.78 -3.08 10.73
CA ARG A 1021 84.69 -4.53 10.96
C ARG A 1021 86.07 -5.17 10.89
N GLY A 1022 86.61 -5.60 12.03
CA GLY A 1022 87.95 -6.21 12.07
C GLY A 1022 89.03 -5.23 11.62
N GLN A 1023 89.71 -5.51 10.50
CA GLN A 1023 90.67 -4.61 9.86
C GLN A 1023 90.06 -3.71 8.79
N GLU A 1024 88.82 -3.99 8.37
CA GLU A 1024 88.10 -3.15 7.40
C GLU A 1024 87.64 -1.86 8.11
N ARG A 1025 87.94 -0.72 7.47
CA ARG A 1025 87.64 0.63 7.98
C ARG A 1025 86.65 1.30 7.03
N LEU A 1026 85.84 2.19 7.60
CA LEU A 1026 84.83 3.00 6.91
C LEU A 1026 84.02 2.20 5.86
N ILE A 1027 83.34 1.14 6.31
CA ILE A 1027 82.36 0.41 5.49
C ILE A 1027 81.06 1.22 5.49
N ARG A 1028 80.59 1.65 4.32
CA ARG A 1028 79.30 2.34 4.21
C ARG A 1028 78.16 1.35 4.40
N ILE A 1029 77.20 1.67 5.27
CA ILE A 1029 75.95 0.91 5.42
C ILE A 1029 75.22 0.84 4.07
N GLY A 1030 74.76 -0.36 3.69
CA GLY A 1030 74.11 -0.62 2.40
C GLY A 1030 75.03 -0.64 1.17
N SER A 1031 76.34 -0.53 1.34
CA SER A 1031 77.29 -0.83 0.26
C SER A 1031 77.47 -2.34 0.05
N ALA A 1032 78.08 -2.73 -1.07
CA ALA A 1032 78.44 -4.12 -1.31
C ALA A 1032 79.39 -4.71 -0.25
N GLN A 1033 80.11 -3.87 0.50
CA GLN A 1033 81.03 -4.27 1.57
C GLN A 1033 80.32 -4.47 2.92
N ASP A 1034 79.10 -3.94 3.08
CA ASP A 1034 78.27 -4.16 4.26
C ASP A 1034 77.71 -5.58 4.24
N LEU A 1035 78.35 -6.48 4.99
CA LEU A 1035 77.96 -7.90 5.10
C LEU A 1035 77.46 -8.25 6.51
N GLU A 1036 77.26 -7.27 7.39
CA GLU A 1036 76.88 -7.53 8.77
C GLU A 1036 75.43 -8.01 8.88
N LYS A 1037 75.23 -9.20 9.46
CA LYS A 1037 73.90 -9.82 9.57
C LYS A 1037 73.18 -9.35 10.82
N ARG A 1038 71.90 -8.99 10.66
CA ARG A 1038 71.00 -8.65 11.77
C ARG A 1038 70.12 -9.83 12.12
N PHE A 1039 69.93 -10.05 13.42
CA PHE A 1039 69.15 -11.17 13.94
C PHE A 1039 68.11 -10.71 14.95
N VAL A 1040 66.99 -11.42 15.00
CA VAL A 1040 65.92 -11.27 16.00
C VAL A 1040 65.72 -12.62 16.70
N VAL A 1041 65.49 -12.58 18.01
CA VAL A 1041 65.08 -13.76 18.79
C VAL A 1041 63.64 -13.55 19.24
N LEU A 1042 62.71 -14.41 18.81
CA LEU A 1042 61.27 -14.23 19.06
C LEU A 1042 60.96 -14.14 20.56
N ASN A 1043 61.51 -15.03 21.40
CA ASN A 1043 61.27 -15.01 22.84
C ASN A 1043 62.51 -14.58 23.64
N ALA A 1044 63.02 -13.38 23.37
CA ALA A 1044 64.09 -12.77 24.16
C ALA A 1044 63.55 -12.23 25.51
N ARG A 1045 64.41 -12.13 26.54
CA ARG A 1045 64.06 -11.56 27.86
C ARG A 1045 63.29 -10.24 27.78
N LEU A 1046 63.76 -9.31 26.96
CA LEU A 1046 63.18 -7.97 26.80
C LEU A 1046 61.92 -7.97 25.91
N ARG A 1047 61.55 -9.08 25.27
CA ARG A 1047 60.29 -9.18 24.52
C ARG A 1047 59.24 -9.92 25.32
N ASN A 1048 59.63 -11.00 25.98
CA ASN A 1048 58.79 -11.82 26.85
C ASN A 1048 57.41 -12.10 26.22
N VAL A 1049 57.43 -12.72 25.04
CA VAL A 1049 56.20 -12.95 24.25
C VAL A 1049 55.25 -13.85 25.07
N PRO A 1050 53.95 -13.52 25.16
CA PRO A 1050 53.01 -14.34 25.92
C PRO A 1050 53.00 -15.79 25.43
N SER A 1051 53.03 -16.73 26.38
CA SER A 1051 53.05 -18.17 26.07
C SER A 1051 51.85 -18.62 25.24
N THR A 1052 50.70 -17.98 25.42
CA THR A 1052 49.51 -18.21 24.60
C THR A 1052 49.75 -17.88 23.13
N GLU A 1053 50.36 -16.72 22.81
CA GLU A 1053 50.67 -16.33 21.43
C GLU A 1053 51.70 -17.26 20.77
N LEU A 1054 52.70 -17.72 21.54
CA LEU A 1054 53.67 -18.70 21.07
C LEU A 1054 53.00 -20.05 20.79
N GLY A 1055 52.08 -20.48 21.64
CA GLY A 1055 51.29 -21.70 21.45
C GLY A 1055 50.42 -21.64 20.19
N ASP A 1056 49.74 -20.51 19.96
CA ASP A 1056 48.92 -20.30 18.76
C ASP A 1056 49.75 -20.39 17.47
N ALA A 1057 50.91 -19.72 17.45
CA ALA A 1057 51.83 -19.75 16.33
C ALA A 1057 52.36 -21.17 16.10
N ALA A 1058 52.76 -21.88 17.16
CA ALA A 1058 53.24 -23.25 17.07
C ALA A 1058 52.18 -24.21 16.50
N ARG A 1059 50.94 -24.11 17.00
CA ARG A 1059 49.81 -24.90 16.52
C ARG A 1059 49.55 -24.64 15.03
N TYR A 1060 49.47 -23.38 14.63
CA TYR A 1060 49.22 -23.05 13.23
C TYR A 1060 50.33 -23.56 12.31
N ARG A 1061 51.59 -23.36 12.69
CA ARG A 1061 52.73 -23.87 11.90
C ARG A 1061 52.72 -25.37 11.77
N TYR A 1062 52.48 -26.09 12.88
CA TYR A 1062 52.37 -27.54 12.85
C TYR A 1062 51.30 -28.00 11.87
N THR A 1063 50.10 -27.40 11.93
CA THR A 1063 48.95 -27.82 11.13
C THR A 1063 49.07 -27.42 9.65
N TYR A 1064 49.56 -26.21 9.34
CA TYR A 1064 49.45 -25.61 8.01
C TYR A 1064 50.78 -25.33 7.30
N GLU A 1065 51.90 -25.20 8.02
CA GLU A 1065 53.20 -24.86 7.41
C GLU A 1065 54.19 -26.03 7.32
N LEU A 1066 54.01 -27.06 8.15
CA LEU A 1066 54.76 -28.30 8.08
C LEU A 1066 54.20 -29.23 7.01
N THR A 1067 55.10 -29.91 6.33
CA THR A 1067 54.77 -31.01 5.43
C THR A 1067 54.26 -32.23 6.23
N PRO A 1068 53.48 -33.13 5.60
CA PRO A 1068 53.06 -34.38 6.25
C PRO A 1068 54.23 -35.20 6.82
N GLN A 1069 55.40 -35.17 6.16
CA GLN A 1069 56.61 -35.84 6.64
C GLN A 1069 57.16 -35.19 7.92
N GLU A 1070 57.22 -33.86 7.99
CA GLU A 1070 57.63 -33.13 9.20
C GLU A 1070 56.64 -33.33 10.37
N GLN A 1071 55.33 -33.36 10.09
CA GLN A 1071 54.30 -33.65 11.11
C GLN A 1071 54.45 -35.06 11.69
N SER A 1072 54.94 -36.03 10.90
CA SER A 1072 55.12 -37.41 11.38
C SER A 1072 56.27 -37.57 12.39
N GLN A 1073 57.17 -36.57 12.50
CA GLN A 1073 58.34 -36.62 13.39
C GLN A 1073 58.06 -36.23 14.85
N SER A 1074 56.91 -35.61 15.15
CA SER A 1074 56.52 -35.25 16.52
C SER A 1074 55.01 -35.01 16.61
N THR A 1075 54.41 -35.27 17.76
CA THR A 1075 53.02 -34.87 18.02
C THR A 1075 52.89 -33.34 18.11
N LEU A 1076 51.67 -32.82 17.95
CA LEU A 1076 51.39 -31.39 18.12
C LEU A 1076 51.85 -30.86 19.50
N ALA A 1077 51.57 -31.60 20.58
CA ALA A 1077 51.95 -31.19 21.94
C ALA A 1077 53.48 -31.09 22.10
N GLU A 1078 54.23 -32.08 21.62
CA GLU A 1078 55.70 -32.07 21.64
C GLU A 1078 56.26 -30.94 20.78
N TYR A 1079 55.67 -30.70 19.60
CA TYR A 1079 56.04 -29.58 18.74
C TYR A 1079 55.84 -28.23 19.44
N MET A 1080 54.70 -28.04 20.11
CA MET A 1080 54.41 -26.81 20.85
C MET A 1080 55.40 -26.55 21.98
N VAL A 1081 55.71 -27.57 22.80
CA VAL A 1081 56.72 -27.46 23.86
C VAL A 1081 58.09 -27.10 23.29
N ARG A 1082 58.55 -27.84 22.27
CA ARG A 1082 59.83 -27.54 21.60
C ARG A 1082 59.85 -26.14 20.99
N PHE A 1083 58.73 -25.69 20.43
CA PHE A 1083 58.62 -24.36 19.85
C PHE A 1083 58.81 -23.27 20.92
N VAL A 1084 58.09 -23.39 22.03
CA VAL A 1084 58.14 -22.41 23.13
C VAL A 1084 59.52 -22.41 23.78
N ASP A 1085 60.02 -23.58 24.20
CA ASP A 1085 61.23 -23.67 25.04
C ASP A 1085 62.54 -23.59 24.26
N GLN A 1086 62.53 -23.90 22.95
CA GLN A 1086 63.76 -23.97 22.13
C GLN A 1086 63.66 -23.09 20.89
N THR A 1087 62.72 -23.36 19.98
CA THR A 1087 62.68 -22.68 18.67
C THR A 1087 62.51 -21.17 18.80
N SER A 1088 61.65 -20.71 19.71
CA SER A 1088 61.39 -19.28 19.93
C SER A 1088 62.61 -18.52 20.47
N HIS A 1089 63.57 -19.22 21.09
CA HIS A 1089 64.81 -18.66 21.63
C HIS A 1089 65.97 -18.66 20.62
N GLN A 1090 65.77 -19.18 19.40
CA GLN A 1090 66.80 -19.20 18.36
C GLN A 1090 66.90 -17.86 17.60
N LYS A 1091 68.10 -17.57 17.08
CA LYS A 1091 68.36 -16.39 16.24
C LYS A 1091 67.76 -16.59 14.85
N THR A 1092 66.85 -15.69 14.47
CA THR A 1092 66.31 -15.57 13.10
C THR A 1092 67.08 -14.48 12.37
N TRP A 1093 67.67 -14.78 11.22
CA TRP A 1093 68.27 -13.76 10.37
C TRP A 1093 67.18 -12.92 9.70
N VAL A 1094 67.29 -11.60 9.81
CA VAL A 1094 66.26 -10.67 9.31
C VAL A 1094 66.79 -9.69 8.27
N GLY A 1095 68.09 -9.65 7.98
CA GLY A 1095 68.65 -8.74 6.98
C GLY A 1095 69.96 -8.09 7.41
N ARG A 1096 70.14 -6.83 7.05
CA ARG A 1096 71.33 -5.97 7.29
C ARG A 1096 70.90 -4.62 7.90
N TYR A 1097 71.79 -3.64 7.96
CA TYR A 1097 71.46 -2.33 8.52
C TYR A 1097 70.57 -1.48 7.59
N ASP A 1098 70.63 -1.70 6.28
CA ASP A 1098 69.93 -0.96 5.23
C ASP A 1098 68.60 -1.58 4.78
N TRP A 1099 68.31 -2.83 5.19
CA TRP A 1099 67.01 -3.48 4.98
C TRP A 1099 66.77 -4.63 5.96
N LEU A 1100 65.51 -4.83 6.32
CA LEU A 1100 65.03 -5.95 7.13
C LEU A 1100 63.81 -6.60 6.48
N ILE A 1101 63.68 -7.92 6.64
CA ILE A 1101 62.46 -8.68 6.38
C ILE A 1101 62.09 -9.45 7.65
N LEU A 1102 60.97 -9.06 8.26
CA LEU A 1102 60.37 -9.80 9.35
C LEU A 1102 59.63 -11.00 8.76
N SER A 1103 60.15 -12.20 8.95
CA SER A 1103 59.63 -13.44 8.34
C SER A 1103 58.83 -14.28 9.32
N SER A 1104 58.10 -15.31 8.83
CA SER A 1104 57.25 -16.20 9.65
C SER A 1104 57.87 -16.61 11.00
N PRO A 1105 59.17 -17.00 11.11
CA PRO A 1105 59.81 -17.37 12.38
C PRO A 1105 59.61 -16.39 13.55
N ILE A 1106 59.48 -15.09 13.28
CA ILE A 1106 59.32 -14.01 14.26
C ILE A 1106 57.91 -13.37 14.22
N ARG A 1107 56.93 -14.11 13.70
CA ARG A 1107 55.51 -13.78 13.68
C ARG A 1107 54.73 -14.61 14.71
N THR A 1108 53.78 -13.98 15.40
CA THR A 1108 52.74 -14.65 16.19
C THR A 1108 51.34 -14.39 15.63
N LEU A 1109 50.36 -15.18 16.05
CA LEU A 1109 48.96 -15.08 15.63
C LEU A 1109 48.12 -14.66 16.83
N ILE A 1110 47.29 -13.64 16.65
CA ILE A 1110 46.57 -12.95 17.74
C ILE A 1110 45.12 -12.62 17.39
N GLY A 1111 44.54 -13.33 16.41
CA GLY A 1111 43.15 -13.14 16.01
C GLY A 1111 42.15 -13.59 17.09
N PRO A 1112 40.86 -13.39 16.84
CA PRO A 1112 39.80 -13.79 17.76
C PRO A 1112 39.80 -15.31 17.99
N LYS A 1113 39.46 -15.70 19.22
CA LYS A 1113 39.34 -17.11 19.68
C LYS A 1113 38.02 -17.41 20.36
N THR A 1114 37.31 -16.37 20.79
CA THR A 1114 35.98 -16.40 21.40
C THR A 1114 35.00 -15.71 20.47
N ASP A 1115 33.71 -15.97 20.68
CA ASP A 1115 32.62 -15.31 19.94
C ASP A 1115 32.68 -15.56 18.41
N ILE A 1116 33.28 -16.70 18.02
CA ILE A 1116 33.36 -17.16 16.64
C ILE A 1116 32.08 -17.93 16.31
N PRO A 1117 31.33 -17.53 15.27
CA PRO A 1117 30.10 -18.21 14.86
C PRO A 1117 30.32 -19.68 14.50
N PRO A 1118 29.33 -20.57 14.75
CA PRO A 1118 29.38 -21.95 14.29
C PRO A 1118 29.59 -22.03 12.77
N GLY A 1119 30.56 -22.86 12.35
CA GLY A 1119 30.90 -23.06 10.93
C GLY A 1119 32.11 -22.23 10.45
N VAL A 1120 32.52 -21.20 11.19
CA VAL A 1120 33.75 -20.45 10.90
C VAL A 1120 34.97 -21.24 11.37
N ASN A 1121 36.02 -21.28 10.55
CA ASN A 1121 37.27 -21.96 10.90
C ASN A 1121 38.04 -21.15 11.96
N VAL A 1122 38.13 -21.71 13.16
CA VAL A 1122 38.81 -21.08 14.32
C VAL A 1122 40.29 -20.81 14.07
N ASP A 1123 40.99 -21.73 13.40
CA ASP A 1123 42.41 -21.54 13.10
C ASP A 1123 42.62 -20.42 12.07
N ARG A 1124 41.72 -20.27 11.08
CA ARG A 1124 41.73 -19.15 10.11
C ARG A 1124 41.41 -17.81 10.79
N ALA A 1125 40.46 -17.79 11.71
CA ALA A 1125 40.09 -16.59 12.45
C ALA A 1125 41.22 -16.12 13.38
N ASN A 1126 41.84 -17.04 14.10
CA ASN A 1126 43.02 -16.75 14.92
C ASN A 1126 44.22 -16.31 14.06
N ALA A 1127 44.41 -16.95 12.90
CA ALA A 1127 45.47 -16.59 11.97
C ALA A 1127 45.22 -15.27 11.24
N ALA A 1128 44.02 -14.68 11.30
CA ALA A 1128 43.65 -13.49 10.55
C ALA A 1128 44.35 -12.20 11.01
N ILE A 1129 44.85 -12.17 12.24
CA ILE A 1129 45.62 -11.05 12.78
C ILE A 1129 46.99 -11.58 13.21
N GLN A 1130 48.04 -10.96 12.72
CA GLN A 1130 49.42 -11.36 13.00
C GLN A 1130 50.18 -10.22 13.65
N ARG A 1131 51.10 -10.56 14.54
CA ARG A 1131 52.05 -9.62 15.12
C ARG A 1131 53.46 -9.99 14.69
N TRP A 1132 54.21 -8.99 14.23
CA TRP A 1132 55.58 -9.14 13.73
C TRP A 1132 56.55 -8.45 14.67
N TYR A 1133 57.63 -9.14 15.00
CA TYR A 1133 58.60 -8.67 15.99
C TYR A 1133 59.94 -8.34 15.35
N GLY A 1134 60.47 -7.15 15.64
CA GLY A 1134 61.76 -6.70 15.10
C GLY A 1134 62.71 -6.17 16.18
N ASP A 1135 64.00 -6.19 15.85
CA ASP A 1135 65.09 -5.54 16.59
C ASP A 1135 65.90 -4.70 15.61
N TYR A 1136 66.21 -3.44 15.96
CA TYR A 1136 67.07 -2.59 15.14
C TYR A 1136 68.07 -1.82 16.00
N SER A 1137 69.30 -1.69 15.49
CA SER A 1137 70.31 -0.81 16.08
C SER A 1137 71.22 -0.29 14.97
N LEU A 1138 71.89 0.82 15.26
CA LEU A 1138 73.10 1.17 14.54
C LEU A 1138 74.31 0.36 15.07
N PRO A 1139 75.39 0.22 14.30
CA PRO A 1139 76.68 -0.25 14.82
C PRO A 1139 77.10 0.53 16.08
N ALA A 1140 77.93 -0.07 16.95
CA ALA A 1140 78.35 0.58 18.19
C ALA A 1140 79.11 1.90 17.92
N ASP A 1141 80.04 1.88 16.98
CA ASP A 1141 80.72 3.08 16.51
C ASP A 1141 80.29 3.37 15.07
N VAL A 1142 79.71 4.55 14.86
CA VAL A 1142 79.20 5.02 13.57
C VAL A 1142 79.81 6.37 13.24
N TYR A 1143 80.14 6.55 11.98
CA TYR A 1143 80.66 7.77 11.42
C TYR A 1143 79.66 8.32 10.40
N ALA A 1144 78.94 9.39 10.76
CA ALA A 1144 77.95 10.03 9.91
C ALA A 1144 78.60 11.11 9.05
N VAL A 1145 78.31 11.13 7.75
CA VAL A 1145 78.77 12.15 6.80
C VAL A 1145 77.60 12.60 5.93
N GLN A 1146 77.68 13.79 5.35
CA GLN A 1146 76.67 14.23 4.38
C GLN A 1146 76.50 13.19 3.27
N LYS A 1147 75.25 12.84 2.94
CA LYS A 1147 74.97 11.82 1.93
C LYS A 1147 75.65 12.14 0.59
N GLY A 1148 76.30 11.14 0.00
CA GLY A 1148 77.04 11.27 -1.25
C GLY A 1148 78.42 11.89 -1.12
N ALA A 1149 78.92 12.18 0.10
CA ALA A 1149 80.27 12.66 0.31
C ALA A 1149 81.32 11.64 -0.18
N ASP A 1150 82.26 12.10 -1.01
CA ASP A 1150 83.36 11.27 -1.53
C ASP A 1150 84.51 11.19 -0.51
N LEU A 1151 84.40 10.21 0.40
CA LEU A 1151 85.43 9.97 1.42
C LEU A 1151 86.76 9.51 0.83
N GLU A 1152 86.77 8.91 -0.37
CA GLU A 1152 88.02 8.48 -1.01
C GLU A 1152 88.82 9.70 -1.48
N SER A 1153 88.16 10.66 -2.12
CA SER A 1153 88.77 11.94 -2.48
C SER A 1153 89.22 12.74 -1.24
N LEU A 1154 88.41 12.77 -0.19
CA LEU A 1154 88.76 13.44 1.07
C LEU A 1154 89.97 12.79 1.78
N ALA A 1155 90.05 11.46 1.80
CA ALA A 1155 91.18 10.71 2.37
C ALA A 1155 92.51 10.96 1.65
N ARG A 1156 92.47 11.25 0.34
CA ARG A 1156 93.66 11.59 -0.45
C ARG A 1156 94.14 13.02 -0.21
N GLN A 1157 93.26 13.92 0.20
CA GLN A 1157 93.57 15.33 0.46
C GLN A 1157 94.01 15.57 1.92
N HIS A 1158 93.41 14.85 2.86
CA HIS A 1158 93.72 14.94 4.29
C HIS A 1158 93.65 13.56 4.96
N PRO A 1159 94.48 13.25 5.97
CA PRO A 1159 94.34 12.02 6.75
C PRO A 1159 92.94 11.97 7.40
N LEU A 1160 92.12 10.99 7.00
CA LEU A 1160 90.85 10.73 7.67
C LEU A 1160 91.10 9.84 8.90
N ASP A 1161 91.15 10.46 10.06
CA ASP A 1161 91.08 9.78 11.35
C ASP A 1161 89.70 9.95 12.01
N GLU A 1162 89.45 9.22 13.10
CA GLU A 1162 88.19 9.26 13.82
C GLU A 1162 87.84 10.65 14.37
N LYS A 1163 88.77 11.61 14.40
CA LYS A 1163 88.59 13.00 14.86
C LYS A 1163 88.31 13.99 13.74
N SER A 1164 88.37 13.55 12.48
CA SER A 1164 88.13 14.37 11.30
C SER A 1164 86.83 15.18 11.36
N ALA A 1165 86.89 16.45 10.97
CA ALA A 1165 85.75 17.37 10.98
C ALA A 1165 84.64 16.98 9.99
N THR A 1166 84.94 16.13 9.00
CA THR A 1166 83.98 15.56 8.05
C THR A 1166 82.89 14.73 8.74
N PHE A 1167 83.19 14.13 9.90
CA PHE A 1167 82.25 13.31 10.64
C PHE A 1167 81.35 14.17 11.54
N LEU A 1168 80.04 14.08 11.32
CA LEU A 1168 79.02 14.79 12.08
C LEU A 1168 78.83 14.13 13.45
N LYS A 1169 79.14 14.87 14.53
CA LYS A 1169 79.13 14.35 15.91
C LYS A 1169 78.26 15.15 16.88
N ASP A 1170 78.09 16.46 16.66
CA ASP A 1170 77.34 17.33 17.57
C ASP A 1170 75.82 17.29 17.29
N GLY A 1171 75.19 16.17 17.64
CA GLY A 1171 73.78 15.97 17.37
C GLY A 1171 73.33 14.52 17.48
N TYR A 1172 72.34 14.18 16.67
CA TYR A 1172 71.66 12.90 16.70
C TYR A 1172 71.53 12.29 15.31
N ILE A 1173 71.67 10.97 15.21
CA ILE A 1173 71.35 10.19 14.02
C ILE A 1173 69.92 9.68 14.17
N VAL A 1174 69.03 10.16 13.31
CA VAL A 1174 67.62 9.74 13.25
C VAL A 1174 67.50 8.57 12.29
N VAL A 1175 66.88 7.49 12.77
CA VAL A 1175 66.51 6.33 11.98
C VAL A 1175 65.04 6.47 11.57
N ASN A 1176 64.80 6.45 10.27
CA ASN A 1176 63.49 6.53 9.65
C ASN A 1176 63.15 5.22 8.94
N PHE A 1177 61.97 4.66 9.14
CA PHE A 1177 61.52 3.39 8.55
C PHE A 1177 60.45 3.60 7.49
N ASN A 1178 60.67 3.06 6.29
CA ASN A 1178 59.59 2.66 5.39
C ASN A 1178 59.17 1.22 5.71
N VAL A 1179 57.86 0.95 5.80
CA VAL A 1179 57.31 -0.35 6.22
C VAL A 1179 56.27 -0.82 5.20
N GLU A 1180 56.45 -2.05 4.71
CA GLU A 1180 55.62 -2.63 3.65
C GLU A 1180 55.34 -4.11 3.93
N SER A 1181 54.14 -4.60 3.63
CA SER A 1181 53.82 -6.02 3.74
C SER A 1181 54.14 -6.77 2.45
N LEU A 1182 54.57 -8.02 2.58
CA LEU A 1182 54.93 -8.92 1.49
C LEU A 1182 54.08 -10.18 1.57
N GLN A 1183 53.26 -10.43 0.55
CA GLN A 1183 52.59 -11.72 0.38
C GLN A 1183 53.45 -12.62 -0.50
N GLY A 1184 53.60 -13.90 -0.11
CA GLY A 1184 54.42 -14.87 -0.82
C GLY A 1184 55.91 -14.49 -0.93
N GLY A 1185 56.39 -13.56 -0.09
CA GLY A 1185 57.75 -13.05 -0.13
C GLY A 1185 58.08 -12.17 -1.34
N ASN A 1186 57.09 -11.66 -2.07
CA ASN A 1186 57.30 -10.85 -3.27
C ASN A 1186 57.78 -9.43 -2.91
N THR A 1187 59.08 -9.17 -3.10
CA THR A 1187 59.69 -7.85 -2.84
C THR A 1187 59.50 -6.84 -3.98
N ASP A 1188 59.13 -7.30 -5.17
CA ASP A 1188 58.99 -6.44 -6.36
C ASP A 1188 57.62 -5.76 -6.40
N ALA A 1189 56.61 -6.39 -5.79
CA ALA A 1189 55.25 -5.86 -5.65
C ALA A 1189 54.75 -6.01 -4.20
N PRO A 1190 55.09 -5.07 -3.31
CA PRO A 1190 54.59 -5.07 -1.94
C PRO A 1190 53.06 -4.99 -1.91
N HIS A 1191 52.44 -5.68 -0.96
CA HIS A 1191 50.97 -5.78 -0.86
C HIS A 1191 50.36 -4.51 -0.28
N LEU A 1192 50.75 -4.13 0.94
CA LEU A 1192 50.30 -2.92 1.65
C LEU A 1192 51.49 -2.04 2.06
N GLN A 1193 51.28 -0.72 2.13
CA GLN A 1193 52.29 0.25 2.57
C GLN A 1193 51.80 1.08 3.76
N TYR A 1194 52.69 1.33 4.72
CA TYR A 1194 52.36 2.11 5.92
C TYR A 1194 52.41 3.64 5.67
N ILE A 1195 53.34 4.11 4.84
CA ILE A 1195 53.57 5.57 4.60
C ILE A 1195 53.17 5.98 3.18
N HIS A 1196 53.59 5.21 2.17
CA HIS A 1196 53.59 5.64 0.77
C HIS A 1196 52.48 4.97 -0.07
N ALA A 1197 51.40 4.49 0.55
CA ALA A 1197 50.24 4.02 -0.20
C ALA A 1197 49.58 5.20 -0.94
N PRO A 1198 49.08 5.03 -2.19
CA PRO A 1198 48.55 6.14 -2.97
C PRO A 1198 47.31 6.83 -2.39
N LEU A 1199 46.49 6.10 -1.63
CA LEU A 1199 45.22 6.61 -1.08
C LEU A 1199 45.28 6.98 0.41
N MET A 1200 46.31 6.54 1.14
CA MET A 1200 46.40 6.83 2.57
C MET A 1200 47.82 6.76 3.15
N ASN A 1201 48.01 7.40 4.31
CA ASN A 1201 49.23 7.32 5.11
C ASN A 1201 48.87 6.97 6.56
N GLN A 1202 49.26 5.78 7.01
CA GLN A 1202 48.91 5.25 8.32
C GLN A 1202 49.68 5.94 9.46
N TRP A 1203 50.87 6.49 9.22
CA TRP A 1203 51.56 7.30 10.24
C TRP A 1203 50.76 8.55 10.62
N GLN A 1204 50.16 9.19 9.62
CA GLN A 1204 49.29 10.33 9.86
C GLN A 1204 47.99 9.92 10.56
N MET A 1205 47.37 8.81 10.14
CA MET A 1205 46.15 8.28 10.75
C MET A 1205 46.37 7.93 12.23
N ASP A 1206 47.52 7.33 12.57
CA ASP A 1206 47.94 7.04 13.94
C ASP A 1206 48.26 8.31 14.77
N GLY A 1207 48.25 9.50 14.16
CA GLY A 1207 48.41 10.79 14.83
C GLY A 1207 49.87 11.20 15.09
N PHE A 1208 50.79 10.86 14.18
CA PHE A 1208 52.20 11.24 14.29
C PHE A 1208 52.40 12.77 14.31
N ASN A 1209 53.07 13.29 15.34
CA ASN A 1209 53.36 14.71 15.46
C ASN A 1209 54.69 15.05 14.77
N ARG A 1210 54.63 15.79 13.66
CA ARG A 1210 55.81 16.19 12.87
C ARG A 1210 56.62 17.36 13.46
N SER A 1211 56.10 18.07 14.46
CA SER A 1211 56.73 19.28 14.99
C SER A 1211 56.56 19.44 16.51
N PRO A 1212 56.93 18.42 17.32
CA PRO A 1212 56.86 18.55 18.77
C PRO A 1212 57.93 19.53 19.27
N ALA A 1213 57.58 20.34 20.26
CA ALA A 1213 58.53 21.23 20.94
C ALA A 1213 59.66 20.43 21.61
N ASN A 1214 60.87 20.96 21.54
CA ASN A 1214 62.06 20.47 22.23
C ASN A 1214 62.16 21.07 23.64
N SER A 1215 63.16 20.65 24.42
CA SER A 1215 63.38 21.13 25.79
C SER A 1215 63.73 22.61 25.90
N GLN A 1216 64.06 23.27 24.78
CA GLN A 1216 64.42 24.69 24.66
C GLN A 1216 63.34 25.54 23.96
N GLY A 1217 62.16 24.96 23.66
CA GLY A 1217 61.03 25.68 23.05
C GLY A 1217 61.06 25.82 21.52
N SER A 1218 62.08 25.28 20.83
CA SER A 1218 62.10 25.15 19.36
C SER A 1218 61.48 23.81 18.92
N ASN A 1219 61.03 23.66 17.68
CA ASN A 1219 60.39 22.41 17.25
C ASN A 1219 61.39 21.43 16.61
N TRP A 1220 61.22 20.14 16.90
CA TRP A 1220 61.98 19.09 16.21
C TRP A 1220 61.53 18.94 14.74
N PRO A 1221 62.46 18.80 13.77
CA PRO A 1221 62.13 18.65 12.36
C PRO A 1221 61.85 17.18 11.99
N LEU A 1222 60.69 16.66 12.37
CA LEU A 1222 60.35 15.24 12.21
C LEU A 1222 59.67 14.92 10.87
N LYS A 1223 59.84 13.69 10.39
CA LYS A 1223 59.20 13.11 9.20
C LYS A 1223 58.49 11.81 9.56
N ASP A 1224 57.41 11.49 8.85
CA ASP A 1224 56.76 10.18 8.98
C ASP A 1224 57.78 9.07 8.76
N GLY A 1225 57.72 8.03 9.59
CA GLY A 1225 58.73 6.98 9.61
C GLY A 1225 59.82 7.19 10.66
N ASP A 1226 60.00 8.38 11.25
CA ASP A 1226 61.03 8.58 12.28
C ASP A 1226 60.73 7.75 13.52
N VAL A 1227 61.64 6.83 13.89
CA VAL A 1227 61.45 5.89 15.01
C VAL A 1227 62.30 6.24 16.22
N VAL A 1228 63.57 6.56 16.03
CA VAL A 1228 64.53 6.73 17.13
C VAL A 1228 65.66 7.68 16.76
N PHE A 1229 66.10 8.46 17.75
CA PHE A 1229 67.28 9.30 17.73
C PHE A 1229 68.40 8.59 18.50
N TYR A 1230 69.51 8.37 17.81
CA TYR A 1230 70.76 7.89 18.40
C TYR A 1230 71.71 9.06 18.66
N HIS A 1231 72.42 9.06 19.79
CA HIS A 1231 73.53 9.99 20.00
C HIS A 1231 74.59 9.79 18.92
N ALA A 1232 75.01 10.87 18.24
CA ALA A 1232 76.09 10.79 17.24
C ALA A 1232 77.49 10.77 17.88
N ASP A 1233 77.61 11.14 19.15
CA ASP A 1233 78.86 11.22 19.91
C ASP A 1233 78.99 10.18 21.05
N GLN A 1234 77.98 9.32 21.26
CA GLN A 1234 77.99 8.33 22.33
C GLN A 1234 77.73 6.91 21.81
N SER A 1235 78.56 5.98 22.27
CA SER A 1235 78.55 4.57 21.88
C SER A 1235 78.26 3.69 23.10
N SER A 1236 77.59 2.55 22.87
CA SER A 1236 77.40 1.52 23.89
C SER A 1236 78.73 0.99 24.44
N ARG A 1237 79.86 1.16 23.72
CA ARG A 1237 81.19 0.79 24.22
C ARG A 1237 81.63 1.63 25.42
N ASN A 1238 81.17 2.88 25.50
CA ASN A 1238 81.53 3.80 26.59
C ASN A 1238 81.06 3.27 27.96
N ASP A 1239 80.00 2.45 27.97
CA ASP A 1239 79.42 1.91 29.21
C ASP A 1239 80.15 0.66 29.73
N PHE A 1240 81.07 0.09 28.93
CA PHE A 1240 81.85 -1.10 29.27
C PHE A 1240 83.37 -0.89 29.20
N GLN A 1241 83.83 0.34 28.91
CA GLN A 1241 85.24 0.68 29.05
C GLN A 1241 85.57 0.85 30.54
N SER A 1242 86.42 -0.04 31.06
CA SER A 1242 86.99 0.11 32.40
C SER A 1242 87.75 1.43 32.48
N GLN A 1243 87.33 2.35 33.36
CA GLN A 1243 88.16 3.51 33.72
C GLN A 1243 89.42 2.99 34.41
N VAL A 1244 90.51 2.85 33.65
CA VAL A 1244 91.84 2.82 34.26
C VAL A 1244 92.27 4.28 34.37
N PRO A 1245 92.42 4.84 35.58
CA PRO A 1245 92.96 6.18 35.72
C PRO A 1245 94.44 6.14 35.30
N HIS A 1246 94.83 7.01 34.37
CA HIS A 1246 96.22 7.35 34.14
C HIS A 1246 96.58 8.58 34.94
#